data_AF-A0A7W9XB64-F1
#
_entry.id   AF-A0A7W9XB64-F1
#
_cell.length_a   1.000
_cell.length_b   1.000
_cell.length_c   1.000
_cell.angle_alpha   90.00
_cell.angle_beta   90.00
_cell.angle_gamma   90.00
#
_symmetry.space_group_name_H-M   'P 1'
#
loop_
_entity.id
_entity.type
_entity.pdbx_description
1 polymer ?
#
loop_
_entity_poly.entity_id
_entity_poly.type
_entity_poly.pdbx_seq_one_letter_code
_entity_poly.pdbx_strand_id
1 'polypeptide(L)'
;MPKQLFLCLFFLFFCLRGFSAVFVVTSNADSGPGTLRDALTQAAANGSAEKDYINFNLPDVSEAGRTITLLSLLPNVSSNLMIDGSTQPGNKFGISDAKITLTQNTVGQYPAESYAFKGEDVNNIEIDGFYFSLFESSNYDGAGIYITHSSNVIIGAVDKGNVFSLIEEPVYLYYCNNCKVSANLFGIDPFTSEVEATAWTCNLQVYCSNGIIIGGNTAKEGNMFIYGRNSTQFAVSGLDPQTGMASFDSDSCIFKNNIIGYNADNGSYCYGGLSNIKHLEITSNILNYNSSLVISNISEEVLIRGNRCNIDPPNPGKSFSIISPYALNSVKKAIIGGPDPSDANSIINSIFYGQNSQAISAYKCYDILIQRNSIACKAGAYGVYSVTESMVELPVISINAVNGNIISGKATPMSEVEVFSDSECQLCEPTHYLGSVTANSDSTWKFTATGLSSGYSASASINGRTSLFTKVGYNADNAIIKNPSCGNSNGSIKGITVVNSTKTEWTDQTGKIVGTSPDINNLPPGTYTFTAYLGSFCNVKSNSYTLIDATPHINDANLKISQNQCGKDDGSIDGLYIDNTSNYTIKSATWTDGNLNNVGSGYNLDNVAAGNYTFTVVTTDNCVVTYGPVSIKNSTGPNIDQANQIIQPTNCGQSTGSITDITATGTGTLKYVWLNAQQQQVGNTADLTNQPAGTYKLQVTDDTQCGPVYSADITIPETNGITMDESKVQVTNALCGGTGSITGIQVTGASGYKWTDANNHTLITTTPDVGALEPGSYTLTATNSYGCSKSSAVYIITQPISFPYPVYAATYTQACNLLANGGVSVATDGSVKSARWVDAQGTTVETGSSLSNVVAGTYQLYLTDNNGCEKLYNSYTIDQYPEFTVANYATITADECGLNNGSVGATTIAGGIPPYTYSWSDANNKPLGSTNLLTNLAAGTYILHVNDNGCGSVDITYTVTEQTYIPPAPSVTNVQLCSSGNGLLTVNNPSANTTYRLYASQSATQPLDEQKGGRFNINVPGNVSYYVSEVDGTCESSRAEIDVTVGVSSTDIANAFTPNGDGINDYWQIKNIDNYTNATIQVFNRYGQLLFESKGYAKPFDGTYKGQKLAAGVYYYIINLNAKCNLLSGSLTLIR
;
A
#
# COMPACT_ATOMS: atom_id res chain seq x y z
N MET A 1 -64.85 25.22 -50.15
CA MET A 1 -64.01 25.40 -48.95
C MET A 1 -64.14 24.13 -48.14
N PRO A 2 -63.09 23.40 -47.73
CA PRO A 2 -61.81 23.91 -47.21
C PRO A 2 -60.55 23.18 -47.75
N LYS A 3 -59.56 23.95 -48.23
CA LYS A 3 -58.20 23.46 -48.56
C LYS A 3 -57.14 24.04 -47.60
N GLN A 4 -57.56 24.54 -46.43
CA GLN A 4 -56.70 25.27 -45.51
C GLN A 4 -56.47 24.59 -44.15
N LEU A 5 -57.03 23.40 -43.89
CA LEU A 5 -56.81 22.71 -42.60
C LEU A 5 -55.75 21.59 -42.66
N PHE A 6 -55.33 21.16 -43.85
CA PHE A 6 -54.41 20.03 -44.02
C PHE A 6 -52.92 20.42 -44.08
N LEU A 7 -52.62 21.72 -44.19
CA LEU A 7 -51.23 22.21 -44.22
C LEU A 7 -50.66 22.52 -42.82
N CYS A 8 -51.51 22.57 -41.77
CA CYS A 8 -51.04 22.80 -40.40
C CYS A 8 -50.66 21.51 -39.65
N LEU A 9 -51.22 20.34 -39.99
CA LEU A 9 -50.91 19.09 -39.27
C LEU A 9 -49.64 18.37 -39.75
N PHE A 10 -49.14 18.66 -40.96
CA PHE A 10 -47.92 18.04 -41.49
C PHE A 10 -46.63 18.75 -41.02
N PHE A 11 -46.74 19.92 -40.38
CA PHE A 11 -45.62 20.64 -39.78
C PHE A 11 -45.40 20.33 -38.28
N LEU A 12 -46.30 19.55 -37.65
CA LEU A 12 -46.28 19.27 -36.21
C LEU A 12 -45.49 18.00 -35.81
N PHE A 13 -45.09 17.17 -36.77
CA PHE A 13 -44.33 15.93 -36.50
C PHE A 13 -42.81 16.05 -36.67
N PHE A 14 -42.28 17.26 -36.92
CA PHE A 14 -40.83 17.51 -37.08
C PHE A 14 -40.24 18.52 -36.07
N CYS A 15 -40.96 18.93 -35.03
CA CYS A 15 -40.48 19.91 -34.04
C CYS A 15 -40.77 19.52 -32.57
N LEU A 16 -40.37 18.31 -32.16
CA LEU A 16 -40.10 18.05 -30.74
C LEU A 16 -38.59 17.78 -30.59
N ARG A 17 -37.78 18.77 -30.95
CA ARG A 17 -36.49 18.90 -30.27
C ARG A 17 -36.83 19.46 -28.90
N GLY A 18 -36.59 18.71 -27.83
CA GLY A 18 -36.57 19.30 -26.49
C GLY A 18 -35.62 20.48 -26.53
N PHE A 19 -36.12 21.67 -26.21
CA PHE A 19 -35.29 22.86 -26.07
C PHE A 19 -34.63 22.82 -24.69
N SER A 20 -33.48 23.47 -24.57
CA SER A 20 -32.88 23.74 -23.26
C SER A 20 -33.91 24.34 -22.29
N ALA A 21 -34.02 23.75 -21.11
CA ALA A 21 -34.91 24.17 -20.04
C ALA A 21 -34.12 24.61 -18.80
N VAL A 22 -34.72 25.51 -18.01
CA VAL A 22 -34.19 25.94 -16.71
C VAL A 22 -35.15 25.52 -15.61
N PHE A 23 -34.70 24.65 -14.72
CA PHE A 23 -35.44 24.20 -13.54
C PHE A 23 -34.88 24.91 -12.31
N VAL A 24 -35.74 25.62 -11.56
CA VAL A 24 -35.30 26.41 -10.40
C VAL A 24 -35.71 25.71 -9.11
N VAL A 25 -34.74 25.38 -8.28
CA VAL A 25 -34.93 24.85 -6.92
C VAL A 25 -35.30 25.99 -5.98
N THR A 26 -36.49 25.92 -5.39
CA THR A 26 -37.06 26.94 -4.50
C THR A 26 -37.38 26.40 -3.10
N SER A 27 -37.13 25.12 -2.85
CA SER A 27 -37.34 24.46 -1.56
C SER A 27 -36.11 23.65 -1.16
N ASN A 28 -35.68 23.78 0.09
CA ASN A 28 -34.57 22.99 0.66
C ASN A 28 -35.04 21.66 1.28
N ALA A 29 -36.31 21.29 1.11
CA ALA A 29 -36.82 19.99 1.50
C ALA A 29 -36.24 18.86 0.62
N ASP A 30 -36.19 17.64 1.15
CA ASP A 30 -35.69 16.46 0.43
C ASP A 30 -36.55 16.05 -0.79
N SER A 31 -37.87 16.26 -0.72
CA SER A 31 -38.82 15.88 -1.77
C SER A 31 -40.04 16.80 -1.86
N GLY A 32 -40.74 16.74 -3.00
CA GLY A 32 -41.91 17.55 -3.31
C GLY A 32 -41.62 18.68 -4.31
N PRO A 33 -42.65 19.45 -4.70
CA PRO A 33 -42.51 20.49 -5.73
C PRO A 33 -41.45 21.55 -5.40
N GLY A 34 -40.62 21.90 -6.38
CA GLY A 34 -39.58 22.92 -6.25
C GLY A 34 -38.34 22.48 -5.45
N THR A 35 -38.21 21.19 -5.12
CA THR A 35 -36.99 20.63 -4.51
C THR A 35 -35.95 20.25 -5.57
N LEU A 36 -34.70 20.00 -5.16
CA LEU A 36 -33.66 19.49 -6.04
C LEU A 36 -34.05 18.16 -6.70
N ARG A 37 -34.72 17.28 -5.95
CA ARG A 37 -35.25 16.00 -6.44
C ARG A 37 -36.27 16.18 -7.57
N ASP A 38 -37.18 17.13 -7.41
CA ASP A 38 -38.17 17.49 -8.43
C ASP A 38 -37.48 18.06 -9.68
N ALA A 39 -36.52 18.97 -9.51
CA ALA A 39 -35.74 19.54 -10.62
C ALA A 39 -34.96 18.47 -11.42
N LEU A 40 -34.29 17.53 -10.74
CA LEU A 40 -33.59 16.41 -11.39
C LEU A 40 -34.54 15.51 -12.17
N THR A 41 -35.72 15.23 -11.60
CA THR A 41 -36.75 14.40 -12.26
C THR A 41 -37.29 15.10 -13.51
N GLN A 42 -37.52 16.41 -13.45
CA GLN A 42 -37.99 17.19 -14.60
C GLN A 42 -36.93 17.32 -15.69
N ALA A 43 -35.66 17.51 -15.33
CA ALA A 43 -34.54 17.52 -16.29
C ALA A 43 -34.42 16.18 -17.03
N ALA A 44 -34.47 15.06 -16.29
CA ALA A 44 -34.48 13.73 -16.89
C ALA A 44 -35.67 13.51 -17.83
N ALA A 45 -36.86 14.02 -17.47
CA ALA A 45 -38.06 13.94 -18.29
C ALA A 45 -38.02 14.84 -19.54
N ASN A 46 -37.27 15.96 -19.50
CA ASN A 46 -37.10 16.84 -20.66
C ASN A 46 -36.28 16.16 -21.76
N GLY A 47 -35.27 15.35 -21.38
CA GLY A 47 -34.52 14.49 -22.30
C GLY A 47 -33.91 15.24 -23.49
N SER A 48 -33.57 16.51 -23.28
CA SER A 48 -33.18 17.46 -24.32
C SER A 48 -31.81 17.10 -24.93
N ALA A 49 -31.67 17.33 -26.24
CA ALA A 49 -30.38 17.27 -26.92
C ALA A 49 -29.49 18.50 -26.62
N GLU A 50 -30.12 19.61 -26.22
CA GLU A 50 -29.46 20.81 -25.71
C GLU A 50 -29.25 20.71 -24.19
N LYS A 51 -28.33 21.50 -23.65
CA LYS A 51 -28.01 21.47 -22.21
C LYS A 51 -29.14 22.08 -21.38
N ASP A 52 -29.66 21.34 -20.42
CA ASP A 52 -30.59 21.82 -19.40
C ASP A 52 -29.84 22.40 -18.20
N TYR A 53 -30.52 23.25 -17.43
CA TYR A 53 -29.95 23.97 -16.30
C TYR A 53 -30.78 23.79 -15.04
N ILE A 54 -30.16 23.37 -13.94
CA ILE A 54 -30.73 23.40 -12.60
C ILE A 54 -30.10 24.56 -11.83
N ASN A 55 -30.92 25.56 -11.53
CA ASN A 55 -30.53 26.75 -10.78
C ASN A 55 -31.20 26.77 -9.39
N PHE A 56 -30.68 27.57 -8.48
CA PHE A 56 -31.15 27.65 -7.09
C PHE A 56 -31.62 29.07 -6.76
N ASN A 57 -32.77 29.15 -6.09
CA ASN A 57 -33.34 30.39 -5.55
C ASN A 57 -34.15 30.09 -4.28
N LEU A 58 -33.49 29.51 -3.29
CA LEU A 58 -34.04 29.22 -1.97
C LEU A 58 -34.38 30.54 -1.24
N PRO A 59 -35.59 30.67 -0.65
CA PRO A 59 -36.03 31.92 -0.01
C PRO A 59 -35.22 32.34 1.21
N ASP A 60 -34.77 31.37 2.02
CA ASP A 60 -33.92 31.62 3.18
C ASP A 60 -32.44 31.59 2.75
N VAL A 61 -31.80 32.76 2.78
CA VAL A 61 -30.41 32.96 2.38
C VAL A 61 -29.42 32.71 3.53
N SER A 62 -29.90 32.31 4.71
CA SER A 62 -29.04 31.82 5.79
C SER A 62 -28.30 30.55 5.39
N GLU A 63 -27.30 30.14 6.16
CA GLU A 63 -26.63 28.85 5.92
C GLU A 63 -27.61 27.68 6.06
N ALA A 64 -28.38 27.63 7.16
CA ALA A 64 -29.38 26.60 7.39
C ALA A 64 -30.46 26.57 6.28
N GLY A 65 -30.89 27.74 5.80
CA GLY A 65 -31.85 27.85 4.70
C GLY A 65 -31.33 27.35 3.35
N ARG A 66 -30.00 27.30 3.18
CA ARG A 66 -29.31 26.83 1.97
C ARG A 66 -28.71 25.43 2.13
N THR A 67 -29.02 24.76 3.23
CA THR A 67 -28.70 23.35 3.45
C THR A 67 -29.88 22.48 3.05
N ILE A 68 -29.61 21.53 2.15
CA ILE A 68 -30.56 20.48 1.76
C ILE A 68 -30.07 19.18 2.41
N THR A 69 -30.86 18.67 3.35
CA THR A 69 -30.58 17.39 4.01
C THR A 69 -31.30 16.27 3.28
N LEU A 70 -30.53 15.37 2.67
CA LEU A 70 -31.04 14.22 1.95
C LEU A 70 -31.48 13.12 2.92
N LEU A 71 -32.71 12.65 2.75
CA LEU A 71 -33.27 11.53 3.51
C LEU A 71 -33.18 10.20 2.74
N SER A 72 -32.97 10.29 1.43
CA SER A 72 -32.78 9.16 0.51
C SER A 72 -31.96 9.61 -0.70
N LEU A 73 -31.38 8.68 -1.46
CA LEU A 73 -30.59 8.98 -2.67
C LEU A 73 -31.38 9.85 -3.65
N LEU A 74 -30.72 10.86 -4.24
CA LEU A 74 -31.33 11.66 -5.31
C LEU A 74 -31.54 10.80 -6.58
N PRO A 75 -32.47 11.18 -7.47
CA PRO A 75 -32.56 10.59 -8.79
C PRO A 75 -31.23 10.75 -9.55
N ASN A 76 -30.89 9.78 -10.40
CA ASN A 76 -29.68 9.87 -11.21
C ASN A 76 -29.68 11.16 -12.04
N VAL A 77 -28.49 11.76 -12.15
CA VAL A 77 -28.23 12.88 -13.06
C VAL A 77 -28.41 12.39 -14.50
N SER A 78 -29.03 13.20 -15.35
CA SER A 78 -29.21 12.90 -16.78
C SER A 78 -28.18 13.61 -17.65
N SER A 79 -27.99 13.13 -18.89
CA SER A 79 -27.09 13.76 -19.87
C SER A 79 -27.52 15.18 -20.25
N ASN A 80 -26.57 15.97 -20.76
CA ASN A 80 -26.76 17.36 -21.18
C ASN A 80 -27.32 18.23 -20.05
N LEU A 81 -26.70 18.21 -18.88
CA LEU A 81 -27.23 18.88 -17.69
C LEU A 81 -26.15 19.67 -16.97
N MET A 82 -26.45 20.92 -16.65
CA MET A 82 -25.70 21.74 -15.71
C MET A 82 -26.47 21.87 -14.40
N ILE A 83 -25.82 21.56 -13.29
CA ILE A 83 -26.34 21.79 -11.94
C ILE A 83 -25.47 22.85 -11.28
N ASP A 84 -26.01 24.05 -11.11
CA ASP A 84 -25.23 25.22 -10.69
C ASP A 84 -25.74 25.80 -9.36
N GLY A 85 -25.20 25.30 -8.25
CA GLY A 85 -25.45 25.80 -6.90
C GLY A 85 -25.00 27.26 -6.70
N SER A 86 -24.06 27.75 -7.51
CA SER A 86 -23.56 29.14 -7.41
C SER A 86 -24.60 30.18 -7.80
N THR A 87 -25.66 29.77 -8.50
CA THR A 87 -26.80 30.62 -8.88
C THR A 87 -27.64 31.08 -7.68
N GLN A 88 -27.55 30.38 -6.54
CA GLN A 88 -28.22 30.76 -5.31
C GLN A 88 -27.85 32.21 -4.90
N PRO A 89 -28.84 33.09 -4.65
CA PRO A 89 -28.57 34.40 -4.09
C PRO A 89 -27.96 34.33 -2.69
N GLY A 90 -27.07 35.28 -2.38
CA GLY A 90 -26.40 35.40 -1.09
C GLY A 90 -24.88 35.23 -1.16
N ASN A 91 -24.25 35.26 0.01
CA ASN A 91 -22.80 35.14 0.15
C ASN A 91 -22.35 33.69 -0.05
N LYS A 92 -21.16 33.52 -0.63
CA LYS A 92 -20.45 32.22 -0.68
C LYS A 92 -20.09 31.72 0.72
N PHE A 93 -19.90 30.41 0.86
CA PHE A 93 -19.52 29.77 2.12
C PHE A 93 -18.03 29.98 2.41
N GLY A 94 -17.76 30.86 3.37
CA GLY A 94 -16.42 31.23 3.85
C GLY A 94 -15.37 31.36 2.74
N ILE A 95 -14.37 30.47 2.73
CA ILE A 95 -13.23 30.53 1.78
C ILE A 95 -13.54 29.97 0.39
N SER A 96 -14.68 29.33 0.20
CA SER A 96 -15.07 28.67 -1.04
C SER A 96 -15.94 29.55 -1.95
N ASP A 97 -16.33 29.00 -3.11
CA ASP A 97 -17.31 29.62 -4.01
C ASP A 97 -18.68 28.92 -3.95
N ALA A 98 -18.82 27.90 -3.10
CA ALA A 98 -20.06 27.18 -2.89
C ALA A 98 -21.12 28.04 -2.20
N LYS A 99 -22.40 27.77 -2.52
CA LYS A 99 -23.54 28.49 -1.92
C LYS A 99 -24.70 27.61 -1.48
N ILE A 100 -24.67 26.33 -1.82
CA ILE A 100 -25.65 25.32 -1.41
C ILE A 100 -24.91 24.20 -0.70
N THR A 101 -25.40 23.80 0.48
CA THR A 101 -24.87 22.64 1.19
C THR A 101 -25.76 21.43 0.88
N LEU A 102 -25.15 20.34 0.43
CA LEU A 102 -25.78 19.03 0.37
C LEU A 102 -25.20 18.18 1.50
N THR A 103 -26.08 17.60 2.32
CA THR A 103 -25.68 16.73 3.43
C THR A 103 -26.62 15.54 3.54
N GLN A 104 -26.11 14.40 4.00
CA GLN A 104 -26.94 13.25 4.32
C GLN A 104 -27.40 13.26 5.78
N ASN A 105 -28.59 12.72 6.06
CA ASN A 105 -29.05 12.49 7.43
C ASN A 105 -28.45 11.20 8.01
N THR A 106 -27.59 11.30 9.04
CA THR A 106 -26.82 10.18 9.61
C THR A 106 -27.38 9.66 10.95
N VAL A 107 -28.65 9.88 11.29
CA VAL A 107 -29.21 9.45 12.57
C VAL A 107 -29.34 7.91 12.64
N GLY A 108 -28.33 7.26 13.24
CA GLY A 108 -28.44 5.93 13.87
C GLY A 108 -27.62 4.80 13.25
N GLN A 109 -27.38 4.76 11.94
CA GLN A 109 -26.51 3.82 11.22
C GLN A 109 -26.15 4.39 9.84
N TYR A 110 -24.96 4.06 9.32
CA TYR A 110 -24.56 4.42 7.95
C TYR A 110 -25.39 3.62 6.92
N PRO A 111 -25.88 4.27 5.85
CA PRO A 111 -26.61 3.59 4.78
C PRO A 111 -25.68 2.74 3.91
N ALA A 112 -26.23 1.73 3.24
CA ALA A 112 -25.47 0.86 2.34
C ALA A 112 -24.92 1.60 1.10
N GLU A 113 -25.64 2.63 0.62
CA GLU A 113 -25.21 3.51 -0.45
C GLU A 113 -25.38 4.96 0.01
N SER A 114 -24.38 5.81 -0.24
CA SER A 114 -24.41 7.22 0.10
C SER A 114 -23.83 8.06 -1.04
N TYR A 115 -24.70 8.65 -1.87
CA TYR A 115 -24.28 9.50 -2.99
C TYR A 115 -25.08 10.80 -3.01
N ALA A 116 -24.42 11.95 -3.21
CA ALA A 116 -25.15 13.19 -3.48
C ALA A 116 -25.65 13.19 -4.93
N PHE A 117 -24.73 13.09 -5.89
CA PHE A 117 -25.05 12.99 -7.31
C PHE A 117 -24.51 11.68 -7.88
N LYS A 118 -25.40 10.85 -8.43
CA LYS A 118 -25.07 9.60 -9.13
C LYS A 118 -25.39 9.74 -10.62
N GLY A 119 -24.52 9.27 -11.50
CA GLY A 119 -24.74 9.22 -12.94
C GLY A 119 -24.05 8.02 -13.56
N GLU A 120 -24.73 7.34 -14.47
CA GLU A 120 -24.24 6.14 -15.16
C GLU A 120 -24.65 6.25 -16.64
N ASP A 121 -23.71 5.97 -17.55
CA ASP A 121 -23.91 6.09 -19.00
C ASP A 121 -24.37 7.50 -19.45
N VAL A 122 -23.81 8.54 -18.81
CA VAL A 122 -24.20 9.93 -19.05
C VAL A 122 -23.14 10.75 -19.76
N ASN A 123 -23.57 11.81 -20.42
CA ASN A 123 -22.68 12.66 -21.21
C ASN A 123 -22.97 14.15 -21.02
N ASN A 124 -21.94 14.99 -21.09
CA ASN A 124 -22.05 16.46 -21.07
C ASN A 124 -22.72 16.98 -19.79
N ILE A 125 -22.12 16.67 -18.65
CA ILE A 125 -22.58 17.07 -17.31
C ILE A 125 -21.64 18.13 -16.71
N GLU A 126 -22.21 19.14 -16.06
CA GLU A 126 -21.48 20.13 -15.27
C GLU A 126 -22.08 20.23 -13.86
N ILE A 127 -21.25 20.16 -12.81
CA ILE A 127 -21.68 20.26 -11.40
C ILE A 127 -20.79 21.28 -10.67
N ASP A 128 -21.39 22.39 -10.23
CA ASP A 128 -20.68 23.55 -9.69
C ASP A 128 -21.39 24.17 -8.46
N GLY A 129 -20.61 24.79 -7.57
CA GLY A 129 -21.11 25.68 -6.51
C GLY A 129 -21.71 25.00 -5.28
N PHE A 130 -21.33 23.74 -5.00
CA PHE A 130 -21.83 22.97 -3.86
C PHE A 130 -20.80 22.77 -2.76
N TYR A 131 -21.27 22.77 -1.51
CA TYR A 131 -20.56 22.19 -0.37
C TYR A 131 -21.18 20.84 -0.06
N PHE A 132 -20.45 19.76 -0.31
CA PHE A 132 -20.85 18.40 0.02
C PHE A 132 -20.28 18.02 1.38
N SER A 133 -21.13 17.51 2.28
CA SER A 133 -20.74 17.08 3.62
C SER A 133 -21.45 15.81 4.09
N LEU A 134 -20.79 14.99 4.90
CA LEU A 134 -21.36 13.82 5.58
C LEU A 134 -21.94 12.74 4.64
N PHE A 135 -21.25 12.46 3.53
CA PHE A 135 -21.57 11.32 2.67
C PHE A 135 -20.68 10.14 3.03
N GLU A 136 -21.15 9.35 4.00
CA GLU A 136 -20.48 8.15 4.52
C GLU A 136 -21.43 6.96 4.38
N SER A 137 -20.88 5.79 4.07
CA SER A 137 -21.61 4.56 3.81
C SER A 137 -21.14 3.43 4.72
N SER A 138 -21.92 2.35 4.84
CA SER A 138 -21.45 1.16 5.55
C SER A 138 -20.34 0.40 4.80
N ASN A 139 -20.15 0.70 3.51
CA ASN A 139 -19.21 0.02 2.61
C ASN A 139 -17.91 0.81 2.38
N TYR A 140 -17.78 2.00 2.98
CA TYR A 140 -16.68 2.93 2.78
C TYR A 140 -16.56 3.50 1.35
N ASP A 141 -17.68 3.58 0.60
CA ASP A 141 -17.79 4.07 -0.77
C ASP A 141 -18.71 5.30 -0.92
N GLY A 142 -19.03 5.98 0.19
CA GLY A 142 -19.91 7.15 0.19
C GLY A 142 -19.30 8.31 -0.59
N ALA A 143 -19.99 8.84 -1.60
CA ALA A 143 -19.47 9.85 -2.51
C ALA A 143 -20.29 11.14 -2.56
N GLY A 144 -19.60 12.27 -2.79
CA GLY A 144 -20.28 13.50 -3.18
C GLY A 144 -20.79 13.37 -4.62
N ILE A 145 -19.90 13.04 -5.54
CA ILE A 145 -20.21 12.87 -6.95
C ILE A 145 -19.69 11.51 -7.43
N TYR A 146 -20.60 10.65 -7.90
CA TYR A 146 -20.32 9.31 -8.38
C TYR A 146 -20.76 9.18 -9.85
N ILE A 147 -19.80 9.15 -10.78
CA ILE A 147 -20.08 9.10 -12.23
C ILE A 147 -19.34 7.94 -12.89
N THR A 148 -20.08 7.07 -13.58
CA THR A 148 -19.53 5.87 -14.23
C THR A 148 -19.89 5.79 -15.72
N HIS A 149 -19.03 5.17 -16.53
CA HIS A 149 -19.24 4.89 -17.96
C HIS A 149 -19.67 6.12 -18.79
N SER A 150 -19.08 7.28 -18.49
CA SER A 150 -19.60 8.58 -18.91
C SER A 150 -18.61 9.37 -19.77
N SER A 151 -19.04 10.50 -20.33
CA SER A 151 -18.14 11.37 -21.10
C SER A 151 -18.43 12.86 -20.99
N ASN A 152 -17.41 13.70 -21.18
CA ASN A 152 -17.53 15.17 -21.15
C ASN A 152 -18.13 15.67 -19.83
N VAL A 153 -17.55 15.25 -18.71
CA VAL A 153 -17.99 15.62 -17.36
C VAL A 153 -17.08 16.72 -16.81
N ILE A 154 -17.65 17.81 -16.33
CA ILE A 154 -16.93 18.91 -15.68
C ILE A 154 -17.41 19.02 -14.23
N ILE A 155 -16.47 18.97 -13.30
CA ILE A 155 -16.74 19.13 -11.87
C ILE A 155 -15.93 20.34 -11.38
N GLY A 156 -16.64 21.41 -11.06
CA GLY A 156 -16.07 22.67 -10.61
C GLY A 156 -15.56 23.56 -11.76
N ALA A 157 -15.80 24.86 -11.58
CA ALA A 157 -15.35 25.92 -12.47
C ALA A 157 -14.83 27.12 -11.66
N VAL A 158 -14.05 27.99 -12.31
CA VAL A 158 -13.51 29.21 -11.69
C VAL A 158 -14.65 30.08 -11.14
N ASP A 159 -14.49 30.53 -9.90
CA ASP A 159 -15.47 31.32 -9.15
C ASP A 159 -16.81 30.57 -8.88
N LYS A 160 -16.83 29.24 -9.10
CA LYS A 160 -17.96 28.32 -8.83
C LYS A 160 -17.50 26.96 -8.28
N GLY A 161 -16.32 26.90 -7.67
CA GLY A 161 -15.72 25.69 -7.15
C GLY A 161 -16.58 24.95 -6.13
N ASN A 162 -16.58 23.62 -6.19
CA ASN A 162 -17.19 22.80 -5.15
C ASN A 162 -16.25 22.63 -3.95
N VAL A 163 -16.84 22.29 -2.81
CA VAL A 163 -16.14 21.94 -1.58
C VAL A 163 -16.59 20.57 -1.13
N PHE A 164 -15.64 19.75 -0.72
CA PHE A 164 -15.91 18.42 -0.20
C PHE A 164 -15.26 18.26 1.17
N SER A 165 -16.05 17.89 2.17
CA SER A 165 -15.55 17.63 3.52
C SER A 165 -16.34 16.51 4.19
N LEU A 166 -15.70 15.69 5.03
CA LEU A 166 -16.37 14.57 5.72
C LEU A 166 -17.08 13.59 4.75
N ILE A 167 -16.37 13.17 3.71
CA ILE A 167 -16.85 12.24 2.66
C ILE A 167 -15.79 11.16 2.43
N GLU A 168 -16.22 9.94 2.09
CA GLU A 168 -15.34 8.81 1.80
C GLU A 168 -14.70 8.89 0.41
N GLU A 169 -15.50 9.17 -0.61
CA GLU A 169 -15.05 9.31 -1.98
C GLU A 169 -15.62 10.60 -2.60
N PRO A 170 -15.07 11.79 -2.27
CA PRO A 170 -15.67 13.06 -2.68
C PRO A 170 -16.07 13.15 -4.15
N VAL A 171 -15.17 12.69 -5.02
CA VAL A 171 -15.41 12.54 -6.45
C VAL A 171 -14.88 11.17 -6.88
N TYR A 172 -15.79 10.36 -7.42
CA TYR A 172 -15.50 9.05 -8.01
C TYR A 172 -15.86 9.05 -9.50
N LEU A 173 -14.86 8.87 -10.37
CA LEU A 173 -15.01 8.76 -11.81
C LEU A 173 -14.51 7.39 -12.28
N TYR A 174 -15.37 6.63 -12.95
CA TYR A 174 -15.02 5.31 -13.50
C TYR A 174 -15.40 5.23 -14.98
N TYR A 175 -14.48 4.82 -15.85
CA TYR A 175 -14.69 4.82 -17.30
C TYR A 175 -15.18 6.17 -17.86
N CYS A 176 -14.58 7.26 -17.40
CA CYS A 176 -14.93 8.62 -17.80
C CYS A 176 -14.05 9.08 -18.97
N ASN A 177 -14.64 9.51 -20.09
CA ASN A 177 -13.90 10.03 -21.25
C ASN A 177 -14.02 11.56 -21.34
N ASN A 178 -12.89 12.27 -21.47
CA ASN A 178 -12.81 13.74 -21.53
C ASN A 178 -13.40 14.43 -20.30
N CYS A 179 -12.94 14.04 -19.11
CA CYS A 179 -13.49 14.57 -17.86
C CYS A 179 -12.52 15.54 -17.18
N LYS A 180 -13.06 16.66 -16.67
CA LYS A 180 -12.29 17.74 -16.03
C LYS A 180 -12.76 17.94 -14.61
N VAL A 181 -11.84 17.89 -13.65
CA VAL A 181 -12.07 18.27 -12.25
C VAL A 181 -11.22 19.50 -11.97
N SER A 182 -11.84 20.66 -11.74
CA SER A 182 -11.11 21.93 -11.62
C SER A 182 -11.72 22.88 -10.60
N ALA A 183 -10.88 23.73 -10.00
CA ALA A 183 -11.27 24.76 -9.04
C ALA A 183 -12.01 24.25 -7.78
N ASN A 184 -11.83 22.99 -7.38
CA ASN A 184 -12.49 22.43 -6.19
C ASN A 184 -11.57 22.45 -4.96
N LEU A 185 -12.19 22.47 -3.78
CA LEU A 185 -11.53 22.34 -2.47
C LEU A 185 -11.89 20.99 -1.84
N PHE A 186 -10.89 20.22 -1.44
CA PHE A 186 -11.06 18.89 -0.84
C PHE A 186 -10.49 18.84 0.57
N GLY A 187 -11.26 18.34 1.54
CA GLY A 187 -10.83 18.06 2.91
C GLY A 187 -10.74 19.30 3.82
N ILE A 188 -11.59 20.30 3.57
CA ILE A 188 -11.64 21.54 4.35
C ILE A 188 -13.07 21.95 4.65
N ASP A 189 -13.29 22.40 5.87
CA ASP A 189 -14.50 23.13 6.22
C ASP A 189 -14.46 24.52 5.56
N PRO A 190 -15.41 24.86 4.68
CA PRO A 190 -15.44 26.17 4.04
C PRO A 190 -15.62 27.32 5.04
N PHE A 191 -16.18 27.09 6.23
CA PHE A 191 -16.51 28.13 7.21
C PHE A 191 -15.38 28.43 8.19
N THR A 192 -14.76 27.41 8.77
CA THR A 192 -13.66 27.56 9.74
C THR A 192 -12.29 27.63 9.08
N SER A 193 -12.18 27.20 7.81
CA SER A 193 -10.89 27.00 7.13
C SER A 193 -10.00 25.95 7.82
N GLU A 194 -10.58 25.14 8.70
CA GLU A 194 -9.91 24.06 9.40
C GLU A 194 -9.97 22.76 8.58
N VAL A 195 -8.96 21.91 8.79
CA VAL A 195 -8.89 20.60 8.14
C VAL A 195 -9.90 19.68 8.80
N GLU A 196 -10.81 19.14 8.01
CA GLU A 196 -11.80 18.17 8.46
C GLU A 196 -11.43 16.80 7.86
N ALA A 197 -10.92 15.90 8.71
CA ALA A 197 -10.46 14.58 8.29
C ALA A 197 -11.41 13.48 8.75
N THR A 198 -11.73 12.57 7.84
CA THR A 198 -12.17 11.20 8.17
C THR A 198 -10.93 10.32 8.29
N ALA A 199 -11.04 9.08 8.78
CA ALA A 199 -9.87 8.32 9.19
C ALA A 199 -9.14 7.54 8.06
N TRP A 200 -9.71 7.40 6.84
CA TRP A 200 -9.26 6.39 5.86
C TRP A 200 -9.55 6.68 4.36
N THR A 201 -9.62 7.94 3.89
CA THR A 201 -10.30 8.22 2.60
C THR A 201 -9.44 8.87 1.51
N CYS A 202 -9.81 8.67 0.24
CA CYS A 202 -9.17 9.31 -0.93
C CYS A 202 -10.01 10.49 -1.44
N ASN A 203 -9.43 11.70 -1.54
CA ASN A 203 -10.21 12.88 -1.91
C ASN A 203 -10.68 12.89 -3.38
N LEU A 204 -9.98 12.23 -4.29
CA LEU A 204 -10.36 12.13 -5.70
C LEU A 204 -9.96 10.77 -6.25
N GLN A 205 -10.92 10.04 -6.80
CA GLN A 205 -10.70 8.74 -7.41
C GLN A 205 -11.12 8.75 -8.88
N VAL A 206 -10.19 8.39 -9.78
CA VAL A 206 -10.42 8.35 -11.22
C VAL A 206 -9.83 7.06 -11.77
N TYR A 207 -10.67 6.17 -12.28
CA TYR A 207 -10.27 4.86 -12.78
C TYR A 207 -10.71 4.63 -14.23
N CYS A 208 -9.89 3.90 -14.99
CA CYS A 208 -10.19 3.46 -16.36
C CYS A 208 -10.65 4.58 -17.31
N SER A 209 -10.19 5.80 -17.09
CA SER A 209 -10.71 7.01 -17.72
C SER A 209 -9.71 7.58 -18.72
N ASN A 210 -10.18 8.19 -19.82
CA ASN A 210 -9.32 8.75 -20.86
C ASN A 210 -9.54 10.26 -21.02
N GLY A 211 -8.51 11.02 -21.42
CA GLY A 211 -8.61 12.47 -21.62
C GLY A 211 -8.91 13.23 -20.33
N ILE A 212 -8.28 12.84 -19.22
CA ILE A 212 -8.56 13.42 -17.89
C ILE A 212 -7.76 14.70 -17.67
N ILE A 213 -8.44 15.73 -17.16
CA ILE A 213 -7.81 16.99 -16.74
C ILE A 213 -8.11 17.24 -15.26
N ILE A 214 -7.08 17.19 -14.42
CA ILE A 214 -7.16 17.58 -13.01
C ILE A 214 -6.48 18.94 -12.85
N GLY A 215 -7.30 19.95 -12.57
CA GLY A 215 -6.92 21.36 -12.48
C GLY A 215 -7.18 22.09 -13.79
N GLY A 216 -6.21 22.88 -14.26
CA GLY A 216 -6.38 23.59 -15.53
C GLY A 216 -5.19 24.44 -15.93
N ASN A 217 -5.38 25.32 -16.92
CA ASN A 217 -4.31 26.12 -17.48
C ASN A 217 -3.92 27.31 -16.60
N THR A 218 -4.81 27.75 -15.73
CA THR A 218 -4.58 28.86 -14.80
C THR A 218 -4.54 28.38 -13.35
N ALA A 219 -3.87 29.14 -12.48
CA ALA A 219 -3.84 28.86 -11.04
C ALA A 219 -5.24 28.80 -10.40
N LYS A 220 -6.21 29.56 -10.93
CA LYS A 220 -7.60 29.55 -10.44
C LYS A 220 -8.36 28.27 -10.78
N GLU A 221 -7.95 27.54 -11.82
CA GLU A 221 -8.54 26.25 -12.17
C GLU A 221 -7.94 25.11 -11.35
N GLY A 222 -6.87 25.37 -10.59
CA GLY A 222 -6.23 24.40 -9.72
C GLY A 222 -7.17 23.89 -8.63
N ASN A 223 -7.17 22.58 -8.41
CA ASN A 223 -7.82 22.03 -7.21
C ASN A 223 -6.89 22.16 -6.01
N MET A 224 -7.48 22.15 -4.82
CA MET A 224 -6.78 22.21 -3.55
C MET A 224 -7.07 20.96 -2.73
N PHE A 225 -6.04 20.16 -2.46
CA PHE A 225 -6.13 18.93 -1.69
C PHE A 225 -5.54 19.13 -0.30
N ILE A 226 -6.41 19.05 0.71
CA ILE A 226 -6.13 19.29 2.14
C ILE A 226 -6.47 18.00 2.88
N TYR A 227 -5.63 17.55 3.83
CA TYR A 227 -5.99 16.38 4.64
C TYR A 227 -5.18 16.20 5.93
N GLY A 228 -5.76 15.50 6.91
CA GLY A 228 -5.14 15.10 8.18
C GLY A 228 -5.11 13.57 8.37
N ARG A 229 -3.91 13.02 8.59
CA ARG A 229 -3.53 11.60 8.82
C ARG A 229 -3.53 10.64 7.60
N ASN A 230 -2.34 10.07 7.33
CA ASN A 230 -2.01 8.86 6.55
C ASN A 230 -2.99 8.37 5.46
N SER A 231 -3.29 9.17 4.44
CA SER A 231 -4.17 8.76 3.33
C SER A 231 -3.64 9.19 1.94
N THR A 232 -4.16 8.54 0.91
CA THR A 232 -3.94 8.88 -0.50
C THR A 232 -4.85 10.04 -0.89
N GLN A 233 -4.31 11.24 -1.18
CA GLN A 233 -5.15 12.40 -1.49
C GLN A 233 -5.90 12.26 -2.82
N PHE A 234 -5.29 11.64 -3.80
CA PHE A 234 -5.96 11.32 -5.05
C PHE A 234 -5.35 10.06 -5.66
N ALA A 235 -6.16 9.33 -6.40
CA ALA A 235 -5.78 8.17 -7.17
C ALA A 235 -6.33 8.34 -8.58
N VAL A 236 -5.45 8.49 -9.56
CA VAL A 236 -5.80 8.48 -10.98
C VAL A 236 -5.09 7.30 -11.62
N SER A 237 -5.86 6.32 -12.09
CA SER A 237 -5.33 5.05 -12.55
C SER A 237 -6.04 4.51 -13.79
N GLY A 238 -5.28 3.91 -14.72
CA GLY A 238 -5.85 3.07 -15.78
C GLY A 238 -6.26 1.67 -15.33
N LEU A 239 -5.98 1.30 -14.07
CA LEU A 239 -6.42 0.02 -13.51
C LEU A 239 -7.91 0.06 -13.19
N ASP A 240 -8.55 -1.07 -13.44
CA ASP A 240 -9.88 -1.36 -12.94
C ASP A 240 -9.76 -1.81 -11.48
N PRO A 241 -10.37 -1.07 -10.52
CA PRO A 241 -10.27 -1.40 -9.10
C PRO A 241 -10.99 -2.70 -8.74
N GLN A 242 -11.94 -3.17 -9.56
CA GLN A 242 -12.69 -4.40 -9.30
C GLN A 242 -11.92 -5.65 -9.76
N THR A 243 -11.23 -5.56 -10.90
CA THR A 243 -10.50 -6.71 -11.47
C THR A 243 -9.01 -6.68 -11.16
N GLY A 244 -8.46 -5.53 -10.75
CA GLY A 244 -7.02 -5.31 -10.61
C GLY A 244 -6.26 -5.38 -11.92
N MET A 245 -6.97 -5.50 -13.06
CA MET A 245 -6.38 -5.58 -14.39
C MET A 245 -6.25 -4.19 -14.98
N ALA A 246 -5.18 -3.95 -15.74
CA ALA A 246 -5.10 -2.80 -16.64
C ALA A 246 -6.15 -3.01 -17.74
N SER A 247 -7.33 -2.41 -17.58
CA SER A 247 -8.42 -2.57 -18.54
C SER A 247 -8.17 -1.72 -19.78
N PHE A 248 -7.59 -0.53 -19.60
CA PHE A 248 -7.24 0.41 -20.65
C PHE A 248 -6.01 1.20 -20.21
N ASP A 249 -4.99 1.27 -21.07
CA ASP A 249 -4.05 2.39 -20.99
C ASP A 249 -4.88 3.67 -21.19
N SER A 250 -5.13 4.42 -20.12
CA SER A 250 -5.61 5.80 -20.27
C SER A 250 -4.64 6.52 -21.18
N ASP A 251 -5.09 7.00 -22.36
CA ASP A 251 -4.17 7.54 -23.35
C ASP A 251 -3.51 8.81 -22.82
N SER A 252 -4.24 9.65 -22.09
CA SER A 252 -3.69 10.88 -21.54
C SER A 252 -4.33 11.36 -20.24
N CYS A 253 -3.50 11.87 -19.32
CA CYS A 253 -3.90 12.61 -18.13
C CYS A 253 -3.08 13.91 -17.98
N ILE A 254 -3.76 15.03 -17.71
CA ILE A 254 -3.16 16.34 -17.44
C ILE A 254 -3.43 16.69 -15.98
N PHE A 255 -2.37 16.90 -15.21
CA PHE A 255 -2.40 17.26 -13.80
C PHE A 255 -1.69 18.61 -13.62
N LYS A 256 -2.47 19.70 -13.58
CA LYS A 256 -1.93 21.04 -13.78
C LYS A 256 -2.48 22.09 -12.81
N ASN A 257 -1.59 22.93 -12.29
CA ASN A 257 -1.90 24.05 -11.39
C ASN A 257 -2.58 23.66 -10.06
N ASN A 258 -2.50 22.40 -9.61
CA ASN A 258 -3.10 21.98 -8.33
C ASN A 258 -2.22 22.33 -7.13
N ILE A 259 -2.84 22.45 -5.96
CA ILE A 259 -2.18 22.62 -4.66
C ILE A 259 -2.41 21.36 -3.82
N ILE A 260 -1.33 20.73 -3.38
CA ILE A 260 -1.34 19.45 -2.66
C ILE A 260 -0.75 19.65 -1.27
N GLY A 261 -1.45 19.16 -0.24
CA GLY A 261 -0.98 19.11 1.13
C GLY A 261 -1.17 20.39 1.94
N TYR A 262 -2.09 21.29 1.59
CA TYR A 262 -2.23 22.56 2.32
C TYR A 262 -2.66 22.34 3.79
N ASN A 263 -1.95 22.96 4.74
CA ASN A 263 -2.23 22.97 6.19
C ASN A 263 -2.27 21.60 6.94
N ALA A 264 -1.49 20.60 6.50
CA ALA A 264 -1.39 19.33 7.24
C ALA A 264 -0.66 19.50 8.59
N ASP A 265 -1.15 18.83 9.65
CA ASP A 265 -0.46 18.76 10.94
C ASP A 265 0.81 17.91 10.87
N ASN A 266 1.81 18.28 11.68
CA ASN A 266 3.11 17.62 11.76
C ASN A 266 2.94 16.11 12.01
N GLY A 267 3.24 15.29 10.99
CA GLY A 267 3.29 13.82 11.12
C GLY A 267 2.38 13.02 10.18
N SER A 268 1.53 13.68 9.39
CA SER A 268 0.68 13.00 8.38
C SER A 268 1.41 12.89 7.03
N TYR A 269 1.29 11.76 6.34
CA TYR A 269 1.77 11.59 4.95
C TYR A 269 0.63 11.76 3.96
N CYS A 270 0.94 12.37 2.82
CA CYS A 270 0.00 12.53 1.72
C CYS A 270 0.61 11.94 0.45
N TYR A 271 -0.05 10.93 -0.13
CA TYR A 271 0.37 10.33 -1.39
C TYR A 271 -0.63 10.64 -2.49
N GLY A 272 -0.15 11.15 -3.63
CA GLY A 272 -0.92 11.18 -4.87
C GLY A 272 -0.51 10.01 -5.76
N GLY A 273 -1.43 9.15 -6.13
CA GLY A 273 -1.19 8.01 -7.02
C GLY A 273 -1.56 8.34 -8.47
N LEU A 274 -0.58 8.24 -9.38
CA LEU A 274 -0.78 8.37 -10.83
C LEU A 274 -0.23 7.10 -11.48
N SER A 275 -1.09 6.24 -12.03
CA SER A 275 -0.61 4.94 -12.50
C SER A 275 -1.29 4.37 -13.73
N ASN A 276 -0.57 3.57 -14.51
CA ASN A 276 -1.13 2.88 -15.69
C ASN A 276 -1.72 3.88 -16.71
N ILE A 277 -0.88 4.85 -17.09
CA ILE A 277 -1.20 5.95 -18.01
C ILE A 277 -0.15 5.94 -19.13
N LYS A 278 -0.55 6.15 -20.39
CA LYS A 278 0.42 6.31 -21.50
C LYS A 278 1.14 7.64 -21.42
N HIS A 279 0.37 8.74 -21.49
CA HIS A 279 0.89 10.10 -21.47
C HIS A 279 0.42 10.86 -20.24
N LEU A 280 1.37 11.34 -19.43
CA LEU A 280 1.07 12.08 -18.20
C LEU A 280 1.77 13.43 -18.22
N GLU A 281 1.02 14.52 -18.04
CA GLU A 281 1.57 15.86 -17.86
C GLU A 281 1.35 16.33 -16.42
N ILE A 282 2.42 16.65 -15.70
CA ILE A 282 2.39 17.19 -14.34
C ILE A 282 3.05 18.56 -14.36
N THR A 283 2.25 19.63 -14.46
CA THR A 283 2.80 20.97 -14.67
C THR A 283 2.28 22.04 -13.71
N SER A 284 3.17 22.93 -13.27
CA SER A 284 2.82 24.11 -12.45
C SER A 284 2.09 23.82 -11.13
N ASN A 285 2.22 22.61 -10.57
CA ASN A 285 1.59 22.25 -9.29
C ASN A 285 2.43 22.74 -8.11
N ILE A 286 1.77 22.96 -6.97
CA ILE A 286 2.40 23.28 -5.69
C ILE A 286 2.24 22.07 -4.76
N LEU A 287 3.36 21.50 -4.32
CA LEU A 287 3.39 20.35 -3.42
C LEU A 287 3.98 20.79 -2.07
N ASN A 288 3.18 20.73 -1.01
CA ASN A 288 3.58 21.16 0.33
C ASN A 288 3.37 20.03 1.36
N TYR A 289 3.93 20.18 2.56
CA TYR A 289 3.68 19.33 3.76
C TYR A 289 3.60 17.80 3.50
N ASN A 290 4.74 17.10 3.47
CA ASN A 290 4.85 15.64 3.33
C ASN A 290 4.16 15.04 2.09
N SER A 291 3.93 15.84 1.04
CA SER A 291 3.24 15.38 -0.17
C SER A 291 4.18 14.76 -1.18
N SER A 292 3.85 13.56 -1.67
CA SER A 292 4.64 12.86 -2.69
C SER A 292 3.76 12.38 -3.84
N LEU A 293 4.26 12.50 -5.07
CA LEU A 293 3.63 11.92 -6.25
C LEU A 293 4.27 10.58 -6.57
N VAL A 294 3.47 9.53 -6.44
CA VAL A 294 3.84 8.16 -6.84
C VAL A 294 3.35 7.95 -8.26
N ILE A 295 4.29 7.91 -9.20
CA ILE A 295 4.04 7.82 -10.64
C ILE A 295 4.49 6.43 -11.10
N SER A 296 3.54 5.57 -11.46
CA SER A 296 3.81 4.15 -11.68
C SER A 296 3.28 3.63 -13.02
N ASN A 297 3.99 2.68 -13.65
CA ASN A 297 3.55 2.01 -14.87
C ASN A 297 3.17 2.99 -16.00
N ILE A 298 4.04 3.94 -16.29
CA ILE A 298 3.84 4.86 -17.42
C ILE A 298 4.40 4.23 -18.68
N SER A 299 3.51 3.85 -19.60
CA SER A 299 3.83 3.02 -20.77
C SER A 299 4.44 3.79 -21.93
N GLU A 300 4.32 5.13 -21.96
CA GLU A 300 4.96 5.99 -22.97
C GLU A 300 5.79 7.12 -22.37
N GLU A 301 5.18 8.19 -21.84
CA GLU A 301 5.89 9.39 -21.39
C GLU A 301 5.22 10.12 -20.22
N VAL A 302 6.03 10.63 -19.28
CA VAL A 302 5.61 11.64 -18.31
C VAL A 302 6.42 12.93 -18.45
N LEU A 303 5.75 14.08 -18.46
CA LEU A 303 6.33 15.42 -18.43
C LEU A 303 6.10 16.05 -17.06
N ILE A 304 7.17 16.41 -16.34
CA ILE A 304 7.09 17.03 -15.00
C ILE A 304 7.77 18.40 -15.07
N ARG A 305 7.01 19.50 -15.10
CA ARG A 305 7.60 20.84 -15.36
C ARG A 305 7.00 21.96 -14.52
N GLY A 306 7.84 22.92 -14.11
CA GLY A 306 7.42 24.15 -13.44
C GLY A 306 6.73 23.95 -12.09
N ASN A 307 6.81 22.74 -11.51
CA ASN A 307 6.20 22.46 -10.22
C ASN A 307 7.07 23.03 -9.10
N ARG A 308 6.44 23.41 -7.99
CA ARG A 308 7.08 23.99 -6.82
C ARG A 308 6.82 23.11 -5.60
N CYS A 309 7.86 22.47 -5.11
CA CYS A 309 7.79 21.56 -3.98
C CYS A 309 8.43 22.21 -2.75
N ASN A 310 7.62 22.52 -1.73
CA ASN A 310 8.05 23.00 -0.42
C ASN A 310 8.75 24.38 -0.42
N ILE A 311 8.39 25.27 -1.36
CA ILE A 311 9.01 26.62 -1.49
C ILE A 311 8.12 27.74 -0.94
N ASP A 312 6.80 27.55 -0.94
CA ASP A 312 5.82 28.53 -0.47
C ASP A 312 4.87 27.90 0.55
N PRO A 313 5.31 27.63 1.79
CA PRO A 313 4.38 27.19 2.81
C PRO A 313 3.43 28.35 3.17
N PRO A 314 2.10 28.16 3.11
CA PRO A 314 1.10 29.14 3.56
C PRO A 314 1.32 29.62 5.00
N ASN A 315 2.02 28.82 5.82
CA ASN A 315 2.30 29.10 7.22
C ASN A 315 3.82 29.14 7.49
N PRO A 316 4.46 30.32 7.48
CA PRO A 316 5.86 30.46 7.87
C PRO A 316 6.02 30.13 9.37
N GLY A 317 6.53 28.94 9.68
CA GLY A 317 6.79 28.50 11.07
C GLY A 317 6.57 27.02 11.38
N LYS A 318 5.89 26.24 10.52
CA LYS A 318 5.74 24.78 10.70
C LYS A 318 6.94 24.01 10.11
N SER A 319 7.31 22.87 10.70
CA SER A 319 8.46 22.06 10.25
C SER A 319 8.06 21.17 9.08
N PHE A 320 8.55 21.51 7.89
CA PHE A 320 8.26 20.77 6.66
C PHE A 320 9.16 19.55 6.51
N SER A 321 8.56 18.40 6.18
CA SER A 321 9.27 17.32 5.52
C SER A 321 8.56 17.00 4.18
N ILE A 322 9.28 16.50 3.18
CA ILE A 322 8.76 15.92 1.95
C ILE A 322 9.66 14.73 1.63
N ILE A 323 9.08 13.60 1.25
CA ILE A 323 9.81 12.36 1.00
C ILE A 323 9.66 12.04 -0.47
N SER A 324 10.68 12.23 -1.29
CA SER A 324 10.59 11.89 -2.72
C SER A 324 9.38 12.53 -3.41
N PRO A 325 9.40 13.87 -3.60
CA PRO A 325 8.35 14.59 -4.33
C PRO A 325 7.91 13.87 -5.61
N TYR A 326 8.87 13.29 -6.33
CA TYR A 326 8.63 12.42 -7.48
C TYR A 326 9.20 11.02 -7.23
N ALA A 327 8.31 10.05 -7.04
CA ALA A 327 8.64 8.64 -6.95
C ALA A 327 8.18 7.93 -8.21
N LEU A 328 9.12 7.60 -9.10
CA LEU A 328 8.88 6.94 -10.38
C LEU A 328 9.07 5.43 -10.25
N ASN A 329 8.10 4.65 -10.71
CA ASN A 329 8.16 3.19 -10.74
C ASN A 329 7.74 2.66 -12.12
N SER A 330 8.59 1.89 -12.78
CA SER A 330 8.26 1.25 -14.07
C SER A 330 7.80 2.27 -15.13
N VAL A 331 8.51 3.40 -15.21
CA VAL A 331 8.27 4.48 -16.18
C VAL A 331 9.17 4.30 -17.40
N LYS A 332 8.57 4.29 -18.60
CA LYS A 332 9.31 4.14 -19.86
C LYS A 332 10.08 5.40 -20.26
N LYS A 333 9.47 6.57 -20.12
CA LYS A 333 10.14 7.85 -20.38
C LYS A 333 9.66 8.93 -19.42
N ALA A 334 10.58 9.68 -18.83
CA ALA A 334 10.25 10.87 -18.05
C ALA A 334 11.12 12.05 -18.47
N ILE A 335 10.50 13.22 -18.61
CA ILE A 335 11.20 14.50 -18.76
C ILE A 335 10.85 15.36 -17.55
N ILE A 336 11.81 15.53 -16.65
CA ILE A 336 11.69 16.30 -15.42
C ILE A 336 12.44 17.61 -15.61
N GLY A 337 11.69 18.69 -15.73
CA GLY A 337 12.21 19.99 -16.12
C GLY A 337 12.17 20.16 -17.65
N GLY A 338 12.99 21.07 -18.15
CA GLY A 338 13.04 21.37 -19.57
C GLY A 338 14.04 22.47 -19.92
N PRO A 339 14.17 22.79 -21.21
CA PRO A 339 15.10 23.80 -21.68
C PRO A 339 14.66 25.22 -21.31
N ASP A 340 13.36 25.47 -21.12
CA ASP A 340 12.90 26.81 -20.76
C ASP A 340 13.02 27.02 -19.24
N PRO A 341 13.43 28.22 -18.76
CA PRO A 341 13.52 28.48 -17.32
C PRO A 341 12.21 28.26 -16.55
N SER A 342 11.05 28.42 -17.22
CA SER A 342 9.74 28.13 -16.63
C SER A 342 9.44 26.64 -16.48
N ASP A 343 10.16 25.77 -17.19
CA ASP A 343 10.00 24.32 -17.08
C ASP A 343 10.70 23.76 -15.83
N ALA A 344 11.68 24.49 -15.28
CA ALA A 344 12.44 24.06 -14.13
C ALA A 344 11.52 23.82 -12.91
N ASN A 345 11.53 22.59 -12.39
CA ASN A 345 10.91 22.32 -11.10
C ASN A 345 11.81 22.89 -10.01
N SER A 346 11.18 23.46 -8.99
CA SER A 346 11.88 24.00 -7.83
C SER A 346 11.51 23.14 -6.62
N ILE A 347 12.49 22.49 -6.00
CA ILE A 347 12.30 21.44 -5.00
C ILE A 347 13.14 21.75 -3.77
N ILE A 348 12.51 21.80 -2.59
CA ILE A 348 13.22 21.80 -1.30
C ILE A 348 13.04 20.43 -0.64
N ASN A 349 14.08 19.60 -0.71
CA ASN A 349 14.12 18.26 -0.10
C ASN A 349 14.51 18.33 1.38
N SER A 350 14.08 17.37 2.20
CA SER A 350 14.19 17.40 3.67
C SER A 350 14.24 15.99 4.27
N ILE A 351 14.86 15.83 5.46
CA ILE A 351 14.86 14.54 6.20
C ILE A 351 13.49 14.29 6.83
N PHE A 352 13.09 13.02 6.79
CA PHE A 352 12.02 12.51 7.63
C PHE A 352 12.57 11.45 8.61
N TYR A 353 12.47 11.70 9.92
CA TYR A 353 12.79 10.74 11.01
C TYR A 353 14.12 9.97 10.87
N GLY A 354 15.15 10.59 10.29
CA GLY A 354 16.47 9.96 10.09
C GLY A 354 16.55 8.98 8.92
N GLN A 355 15.52 8.87 8.06
CA GLN A 355 15.51 8.07 6.84
C GLN A 355 16.08 8.85 5.65
N ASN A 356 16.73 8.14 4.73
CA ASN A 356 17.30 8.73 3.51
C ASN A 356 16.18 9.08 2.49
N SER A 357 15.99 10.35 2.16
CA SER A 357 14.99 10.85 1.21
C SER A 357 15.63 11.46 -0.05
N GLN A 358 15.21 11.00 -1.23
CA GLN A 358 15.68 11.47 -2.54
C GLN A 358 14.73 12.57 -3.05
N ALA A 359 15.19 13.53 -3.86
CA ALA A 359 14.24 14.45 -4.51
C ALA A 359 13.48 13.76 -5.67
N ILE A 360 14.19 12.90 -6.41
CA ILE A 360 13.67 12.07 -7.49
C ILE A 360 14.14 10.64 -7.24
N SER A 361 13.21 9.69 -7.08
CA SER A 361 13.53 8.27 -7.04
C SER A 361 13.00 7.56 -8.28
N ALA A 362 13.81 6.69 -8.88
CA ALA A 362 13.43 5.89 -10.03
C ALA A 362 13.69 4.41 -9.78
N TYR A 363 12.64 3.60 -9.84
CA TYR A 363 12.71 2.15 -9.70
C TYR A 363 12.20 1.47 -10.98
N LYS A 364 12.99 0.53 -11.54
CA LYS A 364 12.64 -0.17 -12.80
C LYS A 364 12.28 0.74 -13.98
N CYS A 365 12.87 1.94 -14.01
CA CYS A 365 12.62 2.92 -15.05
C CYS A 365 13.61 2.79 -16.22
N TYR A 366 13.21 3.30 -17.38
CA TYR A 366 14.03 3.35 -18.59
C TYR A 366 14.61 4.77 -18.78
N ASP A 367 14.10 5.56 -19.73
CA ASP A 367 14.72 6.83 -20.12
C ASP A 367 14.25 7.99 -19.23
N ILE A 368 15.09 8.41 -18.27
CA ILE A 368 14.79 9.53 -17.36
C ILE A 368 15.71 10.72 -17.67
N LEU A 369 15.14 11.79 -18.20
CA LEU A 369 15.80 13.05 -18.49
C LEU A 369 15.46 14.08 -17.41
N ILE A 370 16.48 14.62 -16.74
CA ILE A 370 16.38 15.62 -15.70
C ILE A 370 17.14 16.85 -16.19
N GLN A 371 16.45 17.97 -16.35
CA GLN A 371 17.02 19.20 -16.92
C GLN A 371 16.71 20.40 -16.05
N ARG A 372 17.73 21.17 -15.69
CA ARG A 372 17.63 22.54 -15.14
C ARG A 372 16.75 22.69 -13.89
N ASN A 373 16.44 21.61 -13.18
CA ASN A 373 15.68 21.69 -11.93
C ASN A 373 16.54 22.33 -10.84
N SER A 374 15.89 23.13 -9.99
CA SER A 374 16.49 23.70 -8.78
C SER A 374 16.15 22.78 -7.60
N ILE A 375 17.12 22.04 -7.09
CA ILE A 375 16.92 21.11 -5.98
C ILE A 375 17.78 21.59 -4.81
N ALA A 376 17.14 22.20 -3.82
CA ALA A 376 17.76 22.65 -2.57
C ALA A 376 17.47 21.66 -1.44
N CYS A 377 18.31 21.68 -0.41
CA CYS A 377 18.17 20.85 0.78
C CYS A 377 17.77 21.68 2.00
N LYS A 378 17.07 21.04 2.94
CA LYS A 378 17.00 21.47 4.34
C LYS A 378 17.90 20.53 5.15
N ALA A 379 18.62 21.08 6.14
CA ALA A 379 19.69 20.42 6.90
C ALA A 379 19.47 18.90 7.08
N GLY A 380 20.38 18.12 6.47
CA GLY A 380 20.54 16.67 6.58
C GLY A 380 19.79 15.79 5.55
N ALA A 381 19.04 16.34 4.59
CA ALA A 381 18.36 15.56 3.54
C ALA A 381 19.37 14.73 2.71
N TYR A 382 18.99 13.54 2.22
CA TYR A 382 19.91 12.59 1.57
C TYR A 382 19.55 12.24 0.12
N GLY A 383 20.08 13.00 -0.83
CA GLY A 383 20.17 12.60 -2.24
C GLY A 383 19.27 13.39 -3.19
N VAL A 384 19.80 13.63 -4.38
CA VAL A 384 19.14 14.40 -5.45
C VAL A 384 18.33 13.45 -6.34
N TYR A 385 18.99 12.42 -6.86
CA TYR A 385 18.44 11.46 -7.80
C TYR A 385 19.00 10.07 -7.49
N SER A 386 18.12 9.08 -7.38
CA SER A 386 18.51 7.67 -7.31
C SER A 386 17.83 6.84 -8.36
N VAL A 387 18.56 5.79 -8.75
CA VAL A 387 18.06 4.76 -9.62
C VAL A 387 18.31 3.40 -8.98
N THR A 388 17.25 2.64 -8.79
CA THR A 388 17.28 1.27 -8.29
C THR A 388 16.75 0.35 -9.39
N GLU A 389 17.49 -0.71 -9.72
CA GLU A 389 17.16 -1.62 -10.82
C GLU A 389 16.91 -0.86 -12.15
N SER A 390 17.89 -0.06 -12.58
CA SER A 390 17.76 0.63 -13.87
C SER A 390 17.60 -0.37 -15.01
N MET A 391 16.67 -0.10 -15.93
CA MET A 391 16.46 -0.92 -17.12
C MET A 391 17.38 -0.51 -18.28
N VAL A 392 18.18 0.54 -18.09
CA VAL A 392 19.10 1.11 -19.09
C VAL A 392 20.44 1.49 -18.46
N GLU A 393 21.48 1.59 -19.27
CA GLU A 393 22.77 2.13 -18.81
C GLU A 393 22.70 3.66 -18.69
N LEU A 394 23.08 4.18 -17.53
CA LEU A 394 23.15 5.61 -17.26
C LEU A 394 24.47 6.20 -17.77
N PRO A 395 24.47 7.44 -18.30
CA PRO A 395 25.71 8.16 -18.53
C PRO A 395 26.44 8.40 -17.20
N VAL A 396 27.75 8.60 -17.29
CA VAL A 396 28.63 8.83 -16.14
C VAL A 396 29.21 10.23 -16.20
N ILE A 397 29.48 10.80 -15.03
CA ILE A 397 30.10 12.12 -14.90
C ILE A 397 30.99 12.19 -13.65
N SER A 398 32.07 12.97 -13.74
CA SER A 398 32.90 13.36 -12.62
C SER A 398 33.36 14.81 -12.74
N ILE A 399 33.59 15.46 -11.61
CA ILE A 399 34.32 16.74 -11.51
C ILE A 399 35.71 16.44 -10.97
N ASN A 400 36.75 16.79 -11.73
CA ASN A 400 38.14 16.46 -11.37
C ASN A 400 38.92 17.69 -10.90
N ALA A 401 38.56 18.89 -11.36
CA ALA A 401 39.27 20.11 -11.01
C ALA A 401 38.37 21.35 -11.14
N VAL A 402 38.58 22.29 -10.21
CA VAL A 402 38.02 23.65 -10.25
C VAL A 402 39.18 24.64 -10.10
N ASN A 403 39.44 25.44 -11.13
CA ASN A 403 40.57 26.37 -11.20
C ASN A 403 40.06 27.77 -11.57
N GLY A 404 40.02 28.69 -10.60
CA GLY A 404 39.43 30.01 -10.79
C GLY A 404 37.97 29.89 -11.22
N ASN A 405 37.64 30.37 -12.42
CA ASN A 405 36.29 30.35 -12.99
C ASN A 405 35.98 29.10 -13.85
N ILE A 406 36.86 28.10 -13.86
CA ILE A 406 36.75 26.91 -14.73
C ILE A 406 36.49 25.66 -13.90
N ILE A 407 35.41 24.95 -14.24
CA ILE A 407 35.07 23.62 -13.71
C ILE A 407 35.34 22.61 -14.83
N SER A 408 35.97 21.47 -14.50
CA SER A 408 36.31 20.46 -15.49
C SER A 408 36.32 19.06 -14.92
N GLY A 409 36.11 18.07 -15.80
CA GLY A 409 36.08 16.67 -15.41
C GLY A 409 35.94 15.73 -16.58
N LYS A 410 35.38 14.54 -16.31
CA LYS A 410 35.06 13.54 -17.32
C LYS A 410 33.56 13.28 -17.38
N ALA A 411 33.05 12.93 -18.55
CA ALA A 411 31.67 12.51 -18.75
C ALA A 411 31.58 11.52 -19.91
N THR A 412 30.46 10.83 -20.05
CA THR A 412 30.15 10.02 -21.24
C THR A 412 30.40 10.86 -22.51
N PRO A 413 31.14 10.36 -23.53
CA PRO A 413 31.43 11.13 -24.74
C PRO A 413 30.18 11.72 -25.38
N MET A 414 30.26 12.98 -25.84
CA MET A 414 29.17 13.70 -26.51
C MET A 414 27.91 13.94 -25.65
N SER A 415 27.92 13.62 -24.35
CA SER A 415 26.82 13.98 -23.45
C SER A 415 26.75 15.49 -23.21
N GLU A 416 25.55 16.01 -23.00
CA GLU A 416 25.35 17.36 -22.46
C GLU A 416 25.63 17.33 -20.96
N VAL A 417 26.59 18.13 -20.51
CA VAL A 417 26.91 18.30 -19.09
C VAL A 417 26.22 19.54 -18.57
N GLU A 418 25.30 19.39 -17.63
CA GLU A 418 24.70 20.50 -16.89
C GLU A 418 25.49 20.75 -15.59
N VAL A 419 25.80 22.01 -15.31
CA VAL A 419 26.58 22.42 -14.12
C VAL A 419 25.73 23.32 -13.24
N PHE A 420 25.78 23.04 -11.94
CA PHE A 420 25.00 23.71 -10.92
C PHE A 420 25.91 24.21 -9.79
N SER A 421 25.55 25.34 -9.22
CA SER A 421 26.11 25.82 -7.95
C SER A 421 25.32 25.29 -6.77
N ASP A 422 26.01 25.17 -5.64
CA ASP A 422 25.47 24.95 -4.29
C ASP A 422 26.04 26.03 -3.36
N SER A 423 25.21 26.61 -2.50
CA SER A 423 25.60 27.66 -1.54
C SER A 423 25.19 27.35 -0.10
N GLU A 424 24.43 26.27 0.14
CA GLU A 424 23.76 26.03 1.42
C GLU A 424 23.82 24.57 1.88
N CYS A 425 24.15 23.63 0.97
CA CYS A 425 24.04 22.20 1.23
C CYS A 425 25.41 21.49 1.36
N GLN A 426 25.41 20.37 2.10
CA GLN A 426 26.62 19.58 2.34
C GLN A 426 26.85 18.47 1.30
N LEU A 427 25.85 18.12 0.47
CA LEU A 427 25.88 16.92 -0.39
C LEU A 427 25.98 17.23 -1.90
N CYS A 428 26.34 18.44 -2.31
CA CYS A 428 26.48 18.84 -3.71
C CYS A 428 25.13 18.88 -4.46
N GLU A 429 24.11 19.49 -3.87
CA GLU A 429 22.78 19.60 -4.46
C GLU A 429 22.73 20.63 -5.61
N PRO A 430 22.01 20.36 -6.71
CA PRO A 430 21.93 21.27 -7.85
C PRO A 430 20.94 22.41 -7.57
N THR A 431 21.31 23.36 -6.71
CA THR A 431 20.38 24.43 -6.26
C THR A 431 20.17 25.49 -7.32
N HIS A 432 21.20 25.83 -8.10
CA HIS A 432 21.09 26.84 -9.14
C HIS A 432 21.84 26.44 -10.41
N TYR A 433 21.13 26.40 -11.53
CA TYR A 433 21.68 26.07 -12.84
C TYR A 433 22.59 27.19 -13.35
N LEU A 434 23.85 26.86 -13.65
CA LEU A 434 24.84 27.81 -14.16
C LEU A 434 24.92 27.80 -15.69
N GLY A 435 24.66 26.65 -16.31
CA GLY A 435 24.77 26.44 -17.75
C GLY A 435 25.07 25.00 -18.12
N SER A 436 25.20 24.73 -19.41
CA SER A 436 25.60 23.42 -19.93
C SER A 436 26.73 23.52 -20.97
N VAL A 437 27.42 22.40 -21.17
CA VAL A 437 28.47 22.21 -22.18
C VAL A 437 28.44 20.78 -22.71
N THR A 438 28.76 20.56 -23.97
CA THR A 438 28.90 19.20 -24.51
C THR A 438 30.27 18.60 -24.17
N ALA A 439 30.30 17.38 -23.67
CA ALA A 439 31.53 16.63 -23.46
C ALA A 439 32.19 16.27 -24.79
N ASN A 440 33.52 16.37 -24.83
CA ASN A 440 34.32 16.01 -26.00
C ASN A 440 34.27 14.50 -26.27
N SER A 441 34.70 14.10 -27.47
CA SER A 441 34.80 12.69 -27.85
C SER A 441 35.80 11.87 -27.01
N ASP A 442 36.74 12.53 -26.33
CA ASP A 442 37.72 11.93 -25.41
C ASP A 442 37.24 11.86 -23.95
N SER A 443 35.92 12.04 -23.73
CA SER A 443 35.26 12.12 -22.42
C SER A 443 35.60 13.35 -21.58
N THR A 444 36.41 14.30 -22.04
CA THR A 444 36.72 15.52 -21.26
C THR A 444 35.66 16.58 -21.44
N TRP A 445 35.42 17.39 -20.40
CA TRP A 445 34.57 18.58 -20.50
C TRP A 445 35.13 19.73 -19.66
N LYS A 446 34.82 20.97 -20.07
CA LYS A 446 35.22 22.19 -19.38
C LYS A 446 34.10 23.22 -19.47
N PHE A 447 33.71 23.78 -18.34
CA PHE A 447 32.70 24.82 -18.22
C PHE A 447 33.29 26.05 -17.54
N THR A 448 32.98 27.24 -18.05
CA THR A 448 33.45 28.51 -17.48
C THR A 448 32.25 29.29 -16.96
N ALA A 449 32.26 29.65 -15.68
CA ALA A 449 31.20 30.46 -15.06
C ALA A 449 31.76 31.58 -14.19
N THR A 450 31.02 32.69 -14.14
CA THR A 450 31.30 33.84 -13.28
C THR A 450 30.51 33.74 -11.99
N GLY A 451 31.09 34.16 -10.86
CA GLY A 451 30.39 34.12 -9.57
C GLY A 451 30.21 32.69 -9.05
N LEU A 452 31.19 31.82 -9.31
CA LEU A 452 31.21 30.47 -8.76
C LEU A 452 31.05 30.53 -7.24
N SER A 453 29.98 29.93 -6.73
CA SER A 453 29.74 29.77 -5.30
C SER A 453 30.69 28.74 -4.71
N SER A 454 30.64 28.58 -3.40
CA SER A 454 31.44 27.62 -2.65
C SER A 454 31.01 26.15 -2.81
N GLY A 455 30.21 25.74 -3.79
CA GLY A 455 29.78 24.35 -3.94
C GLY A 455 29.30 24.06 -5.35
N TYR A 456 29.48 22.82 -5.82
CA TYR A 456 29.18 22.46 -7.21
C TYR A 456 28.58 21.08 -7.36
N SER A 457 27.71 20.95 -8.36
CA SER A 457 27.17 19.68 -8.83
C SER A 457 27.12 19.66 -10.35
N ALA A 458 27.20 18.48 -10.94
CA ALA A 458 27.00 18.31 -12.38
C ALA A 458 26.27 17.00 -12.68
N SER A 459 25.57 16.99 -13.81
CA SER A 459 24.97 15.80 -14.41
C SER A 459 25.35 15.72 -15.88
N ALA A 460 25.36 14.52 -16.45
CA ALA A 460 25.55 14.28 -17.87
C ALA A 460 24.27 13.67 -18.47
N SER A 461 23.85 14.18 -19.61
CA SER A 461 22.63 13.75 -20.29
C SER A 461 22.90 13.35 -21.74
N ILE A 462 22.42 12.17 -22.14
CA ILE A 462 22.50 11.69 -23.53
C ILE A 462 21.36 10.70 -23.79
N ASN A 463 20.80 10.70 -25.01
CA ASN A 463 19.71 9.80 -25.40
C ASN A 463 18.50 9.82 -24.44
N GLY A 464 18.18 10.99 -23.86
CA GLY A 464 17.06 11.12 -22.92
C GLY A 464 17.32 10.53 -21.53
N ARG A 465 18.58 10.27 -21.17
CA ARG A 465 18.99 9.72 -19.87
C ARG A 465 19.92 10.67 -19.17
N THR A 466 19.75 10.82 -17.86
CA THR A 466 20.62 11.66 -17.01
C THR A 466 21.43 10.78 -16.08
N SER A 467 22.68 11.14 -15.86
CA SER A 467 23.54 10.49 -14.89
C SER A 467 23.02 10.74 -13.47
N LEU A 468 23.54 9.98 -12.51
CA LEU A 468 23.51 10.46 -11.13
C LEU A 468 24.27 11.80 -11.06
N PHE A 469 23.81 12.70 -10.20
CA PHE A 469 24.50 13.97 -9.95
C PHE A 469 25.84 13.70 -9.23
N THR A 470 26.87 14.47 -9.56
CA THR A 470 28.18 14.34 -8.92
C THR A 470 28.05 14.54 -7.42
N LYS A 471 28.51 13.56 -6.65
CA LYS A 471 28.62 13.62 -5.19
C LYS A 471 30.08 13.44 -4.78
N VAL A 472 30.53 14.25 -3.82
CA VAL A 472 31.85 14.08 -3.21
C VAL A 472 31.93 12.76 -2.44
N GLY A 473 32.98 11.99 -2.66
CA GLY A 473 33.15 10.68 -2.08
C GLY A 473 34.61 10.37 -1.74
N TYR A 474 34.80 9.43 -0.82
CA TYR A 474 36.10 8.85 -0.51
C TYR A 474 35.97 7.34 -0.33
N ASN A 475 37.05 6.61 -0.60
CA ASN A 475 37.18 5.20 -0.25
C ASN A 475 38.42 5.04 0.63
N ALA A 476 38.23 4.38 1.77
CA ALA A 476 39.26 4.08 2.75
C ALA A 476 39.41 2.58 3.04
N ASP A 477 38.87 1.70 2.18
CA ASP A 477 38.96 0.24 2.37
C ASP A 477 40.41 -0.24 2.29
N ASN A 478 41.23 0.48 1.52
CA ASN A 478 42.67 0.24 1.40
C ASN A 478 43.50 1.13 2.32
N ALA A 479 42.90 1.74 3.35
CA ALA A 479 43.63 2.64 4.24
C ALA A 479 44.64 1.87 5.11
N ILE A 480 45.92 2.23 4.97
CA ILE A 480 47.03 1.67 5.75
C ILE A 480 47.39 2.67 6.84
N ILE A 481 47.19 2.27 8.09
CA ILE A 481 47.53 3.06 9.28
C ILE A 481 48.90 2.61 9.79
N LYS A 482 49.83 3.55 9.94
CA LYS A 482 51.12 3.35 10.60
C LYS A 482 51.17 4.22 11.85
N ASN A 483 51.26 3.58 13.01
CA ASN A 483 51.42 4.26 14.29
C ASN A 483 52.80 4.94 14.40
N PRO A 484 52.88 6.13 15.00
CA PRO A 484 54.15 6.77 15.36
C PRO A 484 54.88 6.01 16.47
N SER A 485 56.22 6.07 16.48
CA SER A 485 57.08 5.38 17.45
C SER A 485 58.27 6.23 17.90
N CYS A 486 58.84 5.88 19.06
CA CYS A 486 60.01 6.51 19.71
C CYS A 486 59.82 7.99 20.03
N GLY A 487 58.60 8.41 20.40
CA GLY A 487 58.28 9.82 20.64
C GLY A 487 58.38 10.71 19.40
N ASN A 488 58.54 10.14 18.19
CA ASN A 488 58.62 10.89 16.95
C ASN A 488 57.25 11.00 16.28
N SER A 489 57.02 12.11 15.57
CA SER A 489 55.87 12.27 14.67
C SER A 489 56.17 11.58 13.33
N ASN A 490 56.23 10.25 13.29
CA ASN A 490 56.54 9.46 12.07
C ASN A 490 55.38 8.53 11.65
N GLY A 491 54.19 8.70 12.23
CA GLY A 491 52.98 7.99 11.84
C GLY A 491 52.45 8.43 10.47
N SER A 492 51.63 7.60 9.83
CA SER A 492 51.04 7.92 8.52
C SER A 492 49.69 7.24 8.32
N ILE A 493 48.82 7.86 7.54
CA ILE A 493 47.58 7.26 7.03
C ILE A 493 47.63 7.38 5.50
N LYS A 494 47.56 6.25 4.80
CA LYS A 494 47.73 6.18 3.33
C LYS A 494 46.67 5.30 2.68
N GLY A 495 46.48 5.41 1.38
CA GLY A 495 45.55 4.55 0.61
C GLY A 495 44.13 5.11 0.55
N ILE A 496 43.93 6.37 0.97
CA ILE A 496 42.64 7.05 0.80
C ILE A 496 42.55 7.53 -0.65
N THR A 497 41.48 7.13 -1.32
CA THR A 497 41.14 7.63 -2.65
C THR A 497 39.91 8.51 -2.59
N VAL A 498 39.83 9.51 -3.46
CA VAL A 498 38.71 10.47 -3.51
C VAL A 498 38.12 10.54 -4.91
N VAL A 499 36.82 10.81 -4.96
CA VAL A 499 36.08 11.05 -6.20
C VAL A 499 35.31 12.36 -6.07
N ASN A 500 35.19 13.09 -7.17
CA ASN A 500 34.50 14.38 -7.21
C ASN A 500 34.95 15.34 -6.10
N SER A 501 36.27 15.43 -5.88
CA SER A 501 36.86 16.27 -4.84
C SER A 501 37.87 17.22 -5.45
N THR A 502 37.77 18.49 -5.06
CA THR A 502 38.70 19.56 -5.46
C THR A 502 39.71 19.89 -4.38
N LYS A 503 39.42 19.50 -3.13
CA LYS A 503 40.23 19.81 -1.96
C LYS A 503 40.04 18.72 -0.91
N THR A 504 41.11 18.36 -0.22
CA THR A 504 41.07 17.43 0.91
C THR A 504 41.79 18.02 2.10
N GLU A 505 41.35 17.70 3.31
CA GLU A 505 41.97 18.16 4.56
C GLU A 505 41.97 17.06 5.61
N TRP A 506 43.04 17.02 6.38
CA TRP A 506 43.15 16.27 7.62
C TRP A 506 43.11 17.23 8.78
N THR A 507 42.22 17.00 9.74
CA THR A 507 42.16 17.77 11.00
C THR A 507 42.50 16.90 12.20
N ASP A 508 43.25 17.43 13.16
CA ASP A 508 43.42 16.79 14.46
C ASP A 508 42.18 16.93 15.36
N GLN A 509 42.25 16.36 16.56
CA GLN A 509 41.18 16.42 17.58
C GLN A 509 40.77 17.83 18.02
N THR A 510 41.61 18.84 17.78
CA THR A 510 41.31 20.25 18.07
C THR A 510 40.67 20.98 16.89
N GLY A 511 40.53 20.30 15.75
CA GLY A 511 40.04 20.86 14.49
C GLY A 511 41.13 21.56 13.67
N LYS A 512 42.40 21.49 14.08
CA LYS A 512 43.51 22.13 13.35
C LYS A 512 43.88 21.29 12.12
N ILE A 513 44.03 21.94 10.97
CA ILE A 513 44.46 21.29 9.73
C ILE A 513 45.93 20.86 9.86
N VAL A 514 46.20 19.57 9.63
CA VAL A 514 47.53 18.95 9.70
C VAL A 514 48.05 18.46 8.34
N GLY A 515 47.21 18.45 7.30
CA GLY A 515 47.62 18.18 5.93
C GLY A 515 46.47 18.27 4.95
N THR A 516 46.77 18.33 3.65
CA THR A 516 45.78 18.55 2.59
C THR A 516 45.81 17.50 1.46
N SER A 517 46.64 16.47 1.60
CA SER A 517 46.72 15.34 0.67
C SER A 517 45.89 14.16 1.22
N PRO A 518 45.26 13.33 0.37
CA PRO A 518 44.60 12.10 0.81
C PRO A 518 45.50 11.20 1.66
N ASP A 519 46.76 11.06 1.22
CA ASP A 519 47.82 10.43 2.01
C ASP A 519 48.54 11.46 2.87
N ILE A 520 48.72 11.16 4.15
CA ILE A 520 49.39 12.04 5.12
C ILE A 520 50.47 11.28 5.90
N ASN A 521 51.60 11.96 6.14
CA ASN A 521 52.76 11.42 6.84
C ASN A 521 53.16 12.32 8.02
N ASN A 522 54.07 11.83 8.84
CA ASN A 522 54.67 12.54 9.97
C ASN A 522 53.68 12.97 11.05
N LEU A 523 52.70 12.12 11.35
CA LEU A 523 51.70 12.39 12.36
C LEU A 523 52.18 11.95 13.75
N PRO A 524 52.02 12.78 14.81
CA PRO A 524 52.18 12.34 16.20
C PRO A 524 51.01 11.44 16.66
N PRO A 525 51.11 10.80 17.85
CA PRO A 525 49.97 10.14 18.47
C PRO A 525 48.79 11.11 18.62
N GLY A 526 47.59 10.67 18.29
CA GLY A 526 46.39 11.51 18.32
C GLY A 526 45.28 11.00 17.40
N THR A 527 44.17 11.71 17.41
CA THR A 527 42.99 11.40 16.60
C THR A 527 42.88 12.36 15.43
N TYR A 528 42.69 11.82 14.23
CA TYR A 528 42.65 12.58 12.98
C TYR A 528 41.37 12.28 12.22
N THR A 529 40.80 13.28 11.55
CA THR A 529 39.67 13.09 10.65
C THR A 529 39.98 13.62 9.26
N PHE A 530 39.61 12.83 8.25
CA PHE A 530 39.75 13.19 6.85
C PHE A 530 38.45 13.84 6.35
N THR A 531 38.57 14.91 5.58
CA THR A 531 37.43 15.55 4.90
C THR A 531 37.78 15.83 3.45
N ALA A 532 36.93 15.37 2.52
CA ALA A 532 37.03 15.70 1.10
C ALA A 532 35.94 16.71 0.74
N TYR A 533 36.30 17.69 -0.10
CA TYR A 533 35.45 18.82 -0.45
C TYR A 533 35.31 18.96 -1.97
N LEU A 534 34.11 19.30 -2.42
CA LEU A 534 33.82 19.82 -3.74
C LEU A 534 33.39 21.28 -3.60
N GLY A 535 34.35 22.21 -3.78
CA GLY A 535 34.19 23.59 -3.34
C GLY A 535 34.54 23.79 -1.85
N SER A 536 33.82 24.66 -1.15
CA SER A 536 33.94 24.99 0.27
C SER A 536 32.82 24.43 1.17
N PHE A 537 31.61 24.17 0.65
CA PHE A 537 30.48 23.65 1.46
C PHE A 537 30.26 22.15 1.29
N CYS A 538 30.26 21.66 0.06
CA CYS A 538 29.95 20.27 -0.20
C CYS A 538 31.12 19.39 0.25
N ASN A 539 30.91 18.56 1.27
CA ASN A 539 31.98 17.78 1.87
C ASN A 539 31.51 16.44 2.44
N VAL A 540 32.43 15.48 2.46
CA VAL A 540 32.24 14.20 3.14
C VAL A 540 33.37 14.01 4.14
N LYS A 541 32.98 13.71 5.38
CA LYS A 541 33.89 13.52 6.51
C LYS A 541 34.01 12.03 6.82
N SER A 542 35.23 11.58 7.08
CA SER A 542 35.50 10.21 7.49
C SER A 542 35.14 9.95 8.95
N ASN A 543 35.10 8.68 9.34
CA ASN A 543 35.28 8.33 10.74
C ASN A 543 36.67 8.78 11.22
N SER A 544 36.83 8.94 12.53
CA SER A 544 38.11 9.31 13.13
C SER A 544 39.11 8.15 13.08
N TYR A 545 40.36 8.47 12.75
CA TYR A 545 41.52 7.58 12.78
C TYR A 545 42.38 7.89 13.99
N THR A 546 42.58 6.91 14.87
CA THR A 546 43.41 7.07 16.06
C THR A 546 44.80 6.47 15.82
N LEU A 547 45.83 7.29 15.93
CA LEU A 547 47.23 6.88 15.96
C LEU A 547 47.67 6.82 17.42
N ILE A 548 48.16 5.66 17.85
CA ILE A 548 48.68 5.46 19.20
C ILE A 548 50.20 5.56 19.21
N ASP A 549 50.79 5.88 20.36
CA ASP A 549 52.23 5.82 20.53
C ASP A 549 52.68 4.35 20.60
N ALA A 550 53.41 3.91 19.57
CA ALA A 550 53.98 2.57 19.47
C ALA A 550 55.43 2.51 20.00
N THR A 551 55.86 3.45 20.85
CA THR A 551 57.15 3.38 21.55
C THR A 551 57.17 2.16 22.47
N PRO A 552 58.18 1.27 22.39
CA PRO A 552 58.30 0.16 23.31
C PRO A 552 58.48 0.65 24.74
N HIS A 553 57.61 0.21 25.63
CA HIS A 553 57.65 0.55 27.04
C HIS A 553 58.33 -0.59 27.81
N ILE A 554 59.50 -0.31 28.38
CA ILE A 554 60.22 -1.26 29.24
C ILE A 554 59.69 -1.07 30.66
N ASN A 555 58.99 -2.09 31.15
CA ASN A 555 58.42 -2.10 32.48
C ASN A 555 59.38 -2.77 33.47
N ASP A 556 59.67 -2.06 34.57
CA ASP A 556 60.59 -2.49 35.63
C ASP A 556 59.89 -2.82 36.94
N ALA A 557 58.56 -2.92 36.96
CA ALA A 557 57.78 -3.22 38.17
C ALA A 557 58.19 -4.56 38.82
N ASN A 558 58.73 -5.49 38.02
CA ASN A 558 59.22 -6.79 38.49
C ASN A 558 60.75 -6.88 38.53
N LEU A 559 61.47 -5.77 38.37
CA LEU A 559 62.93 -5.75 38.32
C LEU A 559 63.53 -6.31 39.61
N LYS A 560 64.34 -7.36 39.45
CA LYS A 560 65.11 -8.00 40.52
C LYS A 560 66.59 -7.91 40.17
N ILE A 561 67.36 -7.30 41.06
CA ILE A 561 68.82 -7.18 40.93
C ILE A 561 69.46 -8.02 42.02
N SER A 562 70.18 -9.06 41.64
CA SER A 562 71.03 -9.83 42.54
C SER A 562 72.45 -9.25 42.53
N GLN A 563 72.93 -8.85 43.71
CA GLN A 563 74.30 -8.36 43.88
C GLN A 563 75.30 -9.53 43.94
N ASN A 564 76.57 -9.33 43.60
CA ASN A 564 77.60 -10.37 43.76
C ASN A 564 77.74 -10.72 45.24
N GLN A 565 77.72 -12.01 45.58
CA GLN A 565 77.85 -12.46 46.96
C GLN A 565 79.24 -13.07 47.18
N CYS A 566 79.89 -12.70 48.29
CA CYS A 566 81.10 -13.36 48.78
C CYS A 566 82.25 -13.51 47.74
N GLY A 567 82.38 -12.57 46.79
CA GLY A 567 83.45 -12.59 45.79
C GLY A 567 83.23 -13.42 44.52
N LYS A 568 82.00 -13.83 44.20
CA LYS A 568 81.69 -14.59 42.97
C LYS A 568 81.04 -13.72 41.89
N ASP A 569 81.15 -14.10 40.61
CA ASP A 569 80.51 -13.44 39.45
C ASP A 569 79.08 -13.97 39.22
N ASP A 570 78.26 -13.92 40.26
CA ASP A 570 76.90 -14.48 40.31
C ASP A 570 75.80 -13.42 40.34
N GLY A 571 76.12 -12.17 39.99
CA GLY A 571 75.14 -11.11 39.86
C GLY A 571 74.14 -11.36 38.74
N SER A 572 72.90 -10.90 38.90
CA SER A 572 71.87 -11.01 37.87
C SER A 572 70.89 -9.83 37.86
N ILE A 573 70.25 -9.63 36.72
CA ILE A 573 69.18 -8.66 36.49
C ILE A 573 68.04 -9.40 35.76
N ASP A 574 66.89 -9.51 36.42
CA ASP A 574 65.71 -10.26 35.95
C ASP A 574 64.43 -9.41 36.11
N GLY A 575 63.37 -9.78 35.40
CA GLY A 575 62.02 -9.23 35.58
C GLY A 575 61.73 -7.96 34.78
N LEU A 576 62.61 -7.56 33.86
CA LEU A 576 62.24 -6.61 32.82
C LEU A 576 61.35 -7.29 31.79
N TYR A 577 60.33 -6.59 31.33
CA TYR A 577 59.51 -7.04 30.21
C TYR A 577 58.93 -5.83 29.49
N ILE A 578 58.37 -6.09 28.32
CA ILE A 578 57.68 -5.08 27.52
C ILE A 578 56.19 -5.33 27.63
N ASP A 579 55.43 -4.35 28.10
CA ASP A 579 54.01 -4.49 28.39
C ASP A 579 53.09 -4.08 27.23
N ASN A 580 53.62 -3.50 26.14
CA ASN A 580 52.86 -3.02 24.98
C ASN A 580 53.30 -3.62 23.62
N THR A 581 53.47 -4.94 23.54
CA THR A 581 54.05 -5.64 22.36
C THR A 581 53.16 -5.77 21.12
N SER A 582 51.89 -5.38 21.18
CA SER A 582 50.93 -5.56 20.08
C SER A 582 51.17 -4.67 18.86
N ASN A 583 52.00 -3.62 18.97
CA ASN A 583 52.09 -2.54 17.98
C ASN A 583 53.39 -2.51 17.15
N TYR A 584 54.33 -3.42 17.40
CA TYR A 584 55.63 -3.48 16.74
C TYR A 584 56.26 -4.88 16.87
N THR A 585 57.29 -5.16 16.06
CA THR A 585 58.09 -6.38 16.19
C THR A 585 59.48 -6.02 16.72
N ILE A 586 59.92 -6.73 17.76
CA ILE A 586 61.25 -6.56 18.36
C ILE A 586 62.29 -7.18 17.42
N LYS A 587 63.28 -6.38 17.04
CA LYS A 587 64.42 -6.79 16.22
C LYS A 587 65.54 -7.36 17.09
N SER A 588 65.80 -6.76 18.25
CA SER A 588 66.77 -7.26 19.23
C SER A 588 66.50 -6.70 20.63
N ALA A 589 66.84 -7.47 21.66
CA ALA A 589 66.88 -7.04 23.06
C ALA A 589 68.22 -7.50 23.63
N THR A 590 69.08 -6.55 24.05
CA THR A 590 70.49 -6.83 24.38
C THR A 590 70.95 -6.04 25.59
N TRP A 591 71.88 -6.62 26.35
CA TRP A 591 72.54 -5.99 27.48
C TRP A 591 73.98 -5.59 27.12
N THR A 592 74.40 -4.42 27.61
CA THR A 592 75.78 -3.94 27.46
C THR A 592 76.39 -3.61 28.81
N ASP A 593 77.69 -3.89 28.99
CA ASP A 593 78.43 -3.50 30.19
C ASP A 593 78.86 -2.01 30.15
N GLY A 594 79.51 -1.54 31.21
CA GLY A 594 80.03 -0.17 31.31
C GLY A 594 81.11 0.20 30.27
N ASN A 595 81.62 -0.76 29.51
CA ASN A 595 82.55 -0.57 28.39
C ASN A 595 81.87 -0.69 27.02
N LEU A 596 80.53 -0.77 26.99
CA LEU A 596 79.69 -0.93 25.80
C LEU A 596 79.84 -2.28 25.08
N ASN A 597 80.40 -3.30 25.74
CA ASN A 597 80.44 -4.66 25.18
C ASN A 597 79.08 -5.33 25.37
N ASN A 598 78.60 -6.07 24.35
CA ASN A 598 77.39 -6.88 24.49
C ASN A 598 77.68 -8.08 25.41
N VAL A 599 76.93 -8.18 26.50
CA VAL A 599 77.10 -9.21 27.55
C VAL A 599 75.89 -10.13 27.69
N GLY A 600 74.82 -9.92 26.92
CA GLY A 600 73.64 -10.78 26.99
C GLY A 600 72.54 -10.40 25.99
N SER A 601 71.67 -11.36 25.69
CA SER A 601 70.51 -11.19 24.81
C SER A 601 69.24 -11.72 25.46
N GLY A 602 68.11 -11.07 25.21
CA GLY A 602 66.84 -11.33 25.90
C GLY A 602 66.63 -10.39 27.09
N TYR A 603 65.50 -10.54 27.79
CA TYR A 603 65.10 -9.62 28.85
C TYR A 603 65.91 -9.76 30.14
N ASN A 604 66.53 -10.91 30.36
CA ASN A 604 67.24 -11.25 31.59
C ASN A 604 68.76 -11.30 31.34
N LEU A 605 69.53 -10.97 32.37
CA LEU A 605 70.99 -11.03 32.37
C LEU A 605 71.50 -11.73 33.63
N ASP A 606 72.14 -12.89 33.49
CA ASP A 606 72.59 -13.72 34.60
C ASP A 606 74.11 -13.94 34.60
N ASN A 607 74.69 -14.22 35.78
CA ASN A 607 76.10 -14.58 36.01
C ASN A 607 77.09 -13.50 35.55
N VAL A 608 76.84 -12.26 35.96
CA VAL A 608 77.69 -11.12 35.61
C VAL A 608 78.47 -10.61 36.83
N ALA A 609 79.67 -10.10 36.58
CA ALA A 609 80.54 -9.54 37.61
C ALA A 609 79.98 -8.23 38.17
N ALA A 610 80.52 -7.77 39.30
CA ALA A 610 80.25 -6.44 39.83
C ALA A 610 80.59 -5.37 38.77
N GLY A 611 79.59 -4.56 38.41
CA GLY A 611 79.66 -3.66 37.26
C GLY A 611 78.33 -2.95 37.00
N ASN A 612 78.29 -2.14 35.94
CA ASN A 612 77.11 -1.41 35.49
C ASN A 612 76.63 -1.98 34.14
N TYR A 613 75.33 -2.24 34.01
CA TYR A 613 74.75 -2.88 32.83
C TYR A 613 73.55 -2.10 32.27
N THR A 614 73.50 -1.88 30.95
CA THR A 614 72.41 -1.16 30.28
C THR A 614 71.67 -2.09 29.32
N PHE A 615 70.35 -2.17 29.46
CA PHE A 615 69.46 -2.90 28.57
C PHE A 615 69.02 -2.03 27.40
N THR A 616 69.07 -2.57 26.18
CA THR A 616 68.66 -1.88 24.95
C THR A 616 67.72 -2.75 24.16
N VAL A 617 66.56 -2.22 23.79
CA VAL A 617 65.60 -2.84 22.89
C VAL A 617 65.59 -2.08 21.58
N VAL A 618 65.73 -2.81 20.48
CA VAL A 618 65.61 -2.30 19.12
C VAL A 618 64.45 -2.98 18.43
N THR A 619 63.55 -2.22 17.82
CA THR A 619 62.44 -2.74 17.01
C THR A 619 62.80 -2.81 15.52
N THR A 620 61.96 -3.46 14.74
CA THR A 620 62.11 -3.62 13.29
C THR A 620 62.06 -2.29 12.51
N ASP A 621 61.40 -1.26 13.04
CA ASP A 621 61.41 0.13 12.55
C ASP A 621 62.61 0.95 13.06
N ASN A 622 63.60 0.31 13.68
CA ASN A 622 64.82 0.88 14.27
C ASN A 622 64.57 1.85 15.44
N CYS A 623 63.46 1.69 16.16
CA CYS A 623 63.27 2.35 17.44
C CYS A 623 64.25 1.80 18.47
N VAL A 624 64.97 2.66 19.20
CA VAL A 624 65.89 2.24 20.25
C VAL A 624 65.43 2.83 21.58
N VAL A 625 65.09 1.97 22.52
CA VAL A 625 64.81 2.35 23.91
C VAL A 625 65.77 1.65 24.85
N THR A 626 66.27 2.36 25.86
CA THR A 626 67.26 1.84 26.81
C THR A 626 66.78 1.95 28.24
N TYR A 627 67.13 0.98 29.07
CA TYR A 627 66.87 0.95 30.49
C TYR A 627 68.17 0.67 31.26
N GLY A 628 68.51 1.50 32.26
CA GLY A 628 69.77 1.42 33.02
C GLY A 628 70.64 2.69 32.92
N PRO A 629 71.88 2.67 33.45
CA PRO A 629 72.60 1.48 33.90
C PRO A 629 72.12 0.95 35.26
N VAL A 630 72.13 -0.38 35.40
CA VAL A 630 71.84 -1.13 36.63
C VAL A 630 73.17 -1.61 37.25
N SER A 631 73.41 -1.35 38.54
CA SER A 631 74.70 -1.60 39.22
C SER A 631 74.71 -2.85 40.11
N ILE A 632 75.84 -3.59 40.12
CA ILE A 632 76.10 -4.79 40.94
C ILE A 632 77.41 -4.66 41.80
N LYS A 633 77.43 -5.05 43.10
CA LYS A 633 78.45 -4.85 44.19
C LYS A 633 78.68 -6.13 45.10
N ASN A 634 79.59 -6.15 46.14
CA ASN A 634 80.06 -7.37 46.91
C ASN A 634 80.22 -7.28 48.50
N SER A 635 80.06 -8.36 49.36
CA SER A 635 80.03 -8.39 50.91
C SER A 635 80.31 -9.75 51.75
N THR A 636 80.37 -9.80 53.16
CA THR A 636 80.54 -10.98 54.21
C THR A 636 79.70 -10.91 55.57
N GLY A 637 79.19 -11.98 56.32
CA GLY A 637 78.07 -11.92 57.40
C GLY A 637 77.73 -13.02 58.53
N PRO A 638 76.50 -13.11 59.17
CA PRO A 638 76.12 -13.65 60.56
C PRO A 638 75.87 -15.19 60.83
N ASN A 639 75.54 -15.69 62.08
CA ASN A 639 75.29 -17.13 62.48
C ASN A 639 74.21 -17.44 63.61
N ILE A 640 73.49 -18.60 63.60
CA ILE A 640 72.39 -19.03 64.55
C ILE A 640 72.63 -20.44 65.20
N ASP A 641 72.23 -20.64 66.47
CA ASP A 641 72.17 -21.93 67.20
C ASP A 641 70.79 -22.17 67.88
N GLN A 642 70.15 -23.30 67.55
CA GLN A 642 68.73 -23.63 67.84
C GLN A 642 68.52 -24.92 68.66
N ALA A 643 69.55 -25.44 69.32
CA ALA A 643 69.49 -26.78 69.93
C ALA A 643 68.53 -26.93 71.14
N ASN A 644 68.10 -25.85 71.80
CA ASN A 644 67.39 -25.88 73.10
C ASN A 644 65.96 -25.29 73.08
N GLN A 645 65.32 -25.15 71.91
CA GLN A 645 64.02 -24.48 71.76
C GLN A 645 62.84 -25.16 72.51
N ILE A 646 61.88 -24.36 72.99
CA ILE A 646 60.62 -24.81 73.62
C ILE A 646 59.42 -24.37 72.76
N ILE A 647 58.44 -25.25 72.52
CA ILE A 647 57.26 -24.99 71.66
C ILE A 647 55.95 -25.20 72.42
N GLN A 648 55.06 -24.19 72.40
CA GLN A 648 53.69 -24.26 72.92
C GLN A 648 52.66 -24.29 71.77
N PRO A 649 51.73 -25.25 71.72
CA PRO A 649 50.75 -25.41 70.64
C PRO A 649 49.59 -24.40 70.69
N THR A 650 48.83 -24.28 69.59
CA THR A 650 47.63 -23.44 69.46
C THR A 650 46.33 -24.26 69.43
N ASN A 651 45.20 -23.59 69.70
CA ASN A 651 43.87 -24.19 69.69
C ASN A 651 42.84 -23.29 68.96
N CYS A 652 41.94 -23.88 68.17
CA CYS A 652 40.91 -23.20 67.38
C CYS A 652 41.41 -22.08 66.42
N GLY A 653 42.62 -22.21 65.87
CA GLY A 653 43.22 -21.18 65.02
C GLY A 653 43.55 -19.87 65.76
N GLN A 654 43.51 -19.89 67.10
CA GLN A 654 43.89 -18.76 67.93
C GLN A 654 45.41 -18.61 67.94
N SER A 655 45.90 -17.37 67.94
CA SER A 655 47.34 -17.07 67.94
C SER A 655 47.90 -17.08 69.37
N THR A 656 47.91 -18.23 70.03
CA THR A 656 48.38 -18.39 71.42
C THR A 656 49.67 -19.20 71.54
N GLY A 657 50.22 -19.68 70.44
CA GLY A 657 51.40 -20.55 70.41
C GLY A 657 52.69 -19.75 70.54
N SER A 658 53.76 -20.42 70.97
CA SER A 658 55.06 -19.77 71.15
C SER A 658 56.24 -20.69 70.86
N ILE A 659 57.36 -20.11 70.43
CA ILE A 659 58.68 -20.71 70.29
C ILE A 659 59.66 -19.85 71.11
N THR A 660 60.32 -20.42 72.12
CA THR A 660 61.25 -19.69 73.00
C THR A 660 62.60 -20.40 73.14
N ASP A 661 63.62 -19.68 73.63
CA ASP A 661 64.96 -20.18 74.00
C ASP A 661 65.93 -20.55 72.84
N ILE A 662 66.02 -19.71 71.79
CA ILE A 662 67.01 -19.82 70.68
C ILE A 662 68.12 -18.75 70.77
N THR A 663 69.35 -19.06 70.35
CA THR A 663 70.54 -18.16 70.49
C THR A 663 71.22 -17.82 69.14
N ALA A 664 71.81 -16.62 68.97
CA ALA A 664 72.48 -16.18 67.71
C ALA A 664 73.67 -15.22 67.92
N THR A 665 74.61 -15.15 66.94
CA THR A 665 75.89 -14.38 66.98
C THR A 665 76.21 -13.69 65.64
N GLY A 666 76.85 -12.50 65.63
CA GLY A 666 77.22 -11.76 64.40
C GLY A 666 77.97 -10.43 64.66
N THR A 667 78.23 -9.66 63.60
CA THR A 667 79.00 -8.40 63.62
C THR A 667 78.08 -7.17 63.69
N GLY A 668 78.09 -6.45 64.81
CA GLY A 668 77.22 -5.28 65.03
C GLY A 668 75.92 -5.64 65.73
N THR A 669 74.86 -4.88 65.47
CA THR A 669 73.54 -5.08 66.11
C THR A 669 72.81 -6.24 65.45
N LEU A 670 72.55 -7.30 66.23
CA LEU A 670 71.73 -8.41 65.76
C LEU A 670 70.26 -7.99 65.68
N LYS A 671 69.65 -8.23 64.52
CA LYS A 671 68.22 -8.09 64.29
C LYS A 671 67.63 -9.48 64.08
N TYR A 672 66.62 -9.77 64.88
CA TYR A 672 65.86 -11.01 64.84
C TYR A 672 64.60 -10.77 64.03
N VAL A 673 64.29 -11.71 63.16
CA VAL A 673 63.11 -11.69 62.31
C VAL A 673 62.56 -13.10 62.29
N TRP A 674 61.43 -13.33 62.96
CA TRP A 674 60.75 -14.61 62.86
C TRP A 674 59.89 -14.63 61.63
N LEU A 675 60.15 -15.57 60.74
CA LEU A 675 59.40 -15.76 59.52
C LEU A 675 58.44 -16.93 59.68
N ASN A 676 57.21 -16.80 59.21
CA ASN A 676 56.33 -17.96 59.01
C ASN A 676 56.73 -18.73 57.73
N ALA A 677 56.05 -19.84 57.42
CA ALA A 677 56.31 -20.66 56.25
C ALA A 677 56.24 -19.88 54.92
N GLN A 678 55.45 -18.81 54.88
CA GLN A 678 55.32 -17.89 53.74
C GLN A 678 56.41 -16.79 53.72
N GLN A 679 57.44 -16.91 54.56
CA GLN A 679 58.55 -15.96 54.69
C GLN A 679 58.11 -14.55 55.15
N GLN A 680 56.99 -14.42 55.85
CA GLN A 680 56.54 -13.13 56.41
C GLN A 680 57.00 -12.97 57.86
N GLN A 681 57.47 -11.77 58.19
CA GLN A 681 57.88 -11.45 59.54
C GLN A 681 56.69 -11.37 60.51
N VAL A 682 56.72 -12.21 61.54
CA VAL A 682 55.68 -12.33 62.57
C VAL A 682 56.19 -12.03 63.99
N GLY A 683 57.50 -11.86 64.15
CA GLY A 683 58.14 -11.43 65.39
C GLY A 683 59.51 -10.82 65.12
N ASN A 684 60.02 -10.03 66.06
CA ASN A 684 61.29 -9.30 65.92
C ASN A 684 62.20 -9.38 67.15
N THR A 685 61.85 -10.24 68.09
CA THR A 685 62.60 -10.55 69.30
C THR A 685 63.19 -11.96 69.19
N ALA A 686 64.09 -12.31 70.13
CA ALA A 686 64.68 -13.66 70.16
C ALA A 686 63.60 -14.74 70.33
N ASP A 687 62.63 -14.51 71.21
CA ASP A 687 61.46 -15.37 71.39
C ASP A 687 60.29 -14.96 70.49
N LEU A 688 59.48 -15.93 70.09
CA LEU A 688 58.26 -15.75 69.31
C LEU A 688 57.04 -16.20 70.14
N THR A 689 56.12 -15.30 70.44
CA THR A 689 54.92 -15.60 71.25
C THR A 689 53.64 -15.14 70.55
N ASN A 690 52.50 -15.69 70.98
CA ASN A 690 51.17 -15.38 70.47
C ASN A 690 51.03 -15.57 68.95
N GLN A 691 51.50 -16.70 68.43
CA GLN A 691 51.43 -17.04 67.01
C GLN A 691 50.44 -18.17 66.74
N PRO A 692 49.81 -18.20 65.55
CA PRO A 692 48.95 -19.32 65.14
C PRO A 692 49.77 -20.59 64.87
N ALA A 693 49.12 -21.73 64.69
CA ALA A 693 49.82 -22.93 64.21
C ALA A 693 50.46 -22.68 62.85
N GLY A 694 51.65 -23.22 62.67
CA GLY A 694 52.44 -22.98 61.48
C GLY A 694 53.87 -23.39 61.67
N THR A 695 54.61 -23.37 60.57
CA THR A 695 56.06 -23.55 60.60
C THR A 695 56.72 -22.18 60.57
N TYR A 696 57.68 -21.97 61.46
CA TYR A 696 58.37 -20.71 61.65
C TYR A 696 59.88 -20.92 61.55
N LYS A 697 60.57 -19.90 61.09
CA LYS A 697 62.02 -19.89 60.90
C LYS A 697 62.58 -18.58 61.43
N LEU A 698 63.57 -18.66 62.29
CA LEU A 698 64.24 -17.47 62.78
C LEU A 698 65.30 -17.04 61.77
N GLN A 699 65.17 -15.81 61.27
CA GLN A 699 66.14 -15.09 60.49
C GLN A 699 66.93 -14.16 61.40
N VAL A 700 68.26 -14.23 61.35
CA VAL A 700 69.13 -13.30 62.05
C VAL A 700 70.03 -12.60 61.05
N THR A 701 69.95 -11.28 61.06
CA THR A 701 70.86 -10.38 60.35
C THR A 701 71.70 -9.63 61.35
N ASP A 702 72.93 -9.33 60.97
CA ASP A 702 73.78 -8.36 61.64
C ASP A 702 73.94 -7.13 60.74
N ASP A 703 74.89 -6.24 61.02
CA ASP A 703 75.06 -5.00 60.25
C ASP A 703 75.83 -5.20 58.91
N THR A 704 75.89 -6.43 58.36
CA THR A 704 76.57 -6.79 57.10
C THR A 704 75.61 -7.19 55.93
N GLN A 705 76.11 -7.43 54.70
CA GLN A 705 75.30 -7.79 53.50
C GLN A 705 75.46 -9.22 52.97
N CYS A 706 76.26 -10.06 53.62
CA CYS A 706 76.03 -11.49 53.39
C CYS A 706 74.75 -11.85 54.07
N GLY A 707 73.92 -12.53 53.28
CA GLY A 707 72.53 -12.69 53.60
C GLY A 707 72.28 -13.16 55.03
N PRO A 708 71.07 -12.87 55.54
CA PRO A 708 70.61 -13.46 56.78
C PRO A 708 70.96 -14.94 56.89
N VAL A 709 71.38 -15.37 58.08
CA VAL A 709 71.32 -16.78 58.42
C VAL A 709 69.94 -17.11 58.94
N TYR A 710 69.56 -18.36 58.72
CA TYR A 710 68.26 -18.87 59.12
C TYR A 710 68.42 -20.11 59.99
N SER A 711 67.53 -20.25 60.96
CA SER A 711 67.33 -21.49 61.69
C SER A 711 66.77 -22.58 60.76
N ALA A 712 66.69 -23.82 61.24
CA ALA A 712 65.82 -24.82 60.63
C ALA A 712 64.35 -24.45 60.88
N ASP A 713 63.45 -25.15 60.18
CA ASP A 713 62.01 -24.99 60.31
C ASP A 713 61.50 -25.55 61.66
N ILE A 714 60.70 -24.74 62.37
CA ILE A 714 60.18 -25.03 63.71
C ILE A 714 58.66 -24.95 63.68
N THR A 715 57.97 -26.05 63.96
CA THR A 715 56.50 -26.13 63.83
C THR A 715 55.79 -25.93 65.16
N ILE A 716 54.95 -24.89 65.25
CA ILE A 716 53.88 -24.79 66.26
C ILE A 716 52.69 -25.60 65.75
N PRO A 717 52.27 -26.70 66.42
CA PRO A 717 51.15 -27.51 65.97
C PRO A 717 49.80 -26.96 66.45
N GLU A 718 48.74 -27.17 65.65
CA GLU A 718 47.34 -26.87 65.99
C GLU A 718 46.67 -28.09 66.63
N THR A 719 45.93 -27.90 67.72
CA THR A 719 45.02 -28.92 68.26
C THR A 719 43.54 -28.48 68.10
N ASN A 720 42.65 -29.43 67.82
CA ASN A 720 41.19 -29.25 67.64
C ASN A 720 40.69 -28.31 66.50
N GLY A 721 41.53 -28.00 65.51
CA GLY A 721 41.18 -27.12 64.38
C GLY A 721 40.18 -27.71 63.37
N ILE A 722 39.53 -26.82 62.60
CA ILE A 722 38.64 -27.17 61.47
C ILE A 722 39.40 -26.97 60.16
N THR A 723 39.46 -27.99 59.30
CA THR A 723 39.97 -27.84 57.92
C THR A 723 38.83 -27.94 56.91
N MET A 724 38.94 -27.19 55.81
CA MET A 724 37.93 -27.05 54.76
C MET A 724 38.66 -27.07 53.42
N ASP A 725 38.35 -28.04 52.55
CA ASP A 725 38.88 -28.19 51.20
C ASP A 725 37.75 -27.89 50.19
N GLU A 726 38.00 -26.87 49.38
CA GLU A 726 37.07 -26.35 48.38
C GLU A 726 37.49 -26.74 46.94
N SER A 727 38.57 -27.53 46.77
CA SER A 727 39.17 -27.83 45.45
C SER A 727 38.27 -28.64 44.51
N LYS A 728 37.26 -29.33 45.05
CA LYS A 728 36.27 -30.12 44.28
C LYS A 728 34.89 -29.50 44.27
N VAL A 729 34.73 -28.27 44.75
CA VAL A 729 33.43 -27.61 44.82
C VAL A 729 32.77 -27.54 43.45
N GLN A 730 31.48 -27.90 43.40
CA GLN A 730 30.63 -27.80 42.23
C GLN A 730 29.48 -26.87 42.56
N VAL A 731 29.39 -25.77 41.80
CA VAL A 731 28.29 -24.82 41.89
C VAL A 731 27.32 -25.13 40.75
N THR A 732 26.10 -25.51 41.09
CA THR A 732 25.02 -25.71 40.12
C THR A 732 24.13 -24.48 40.13
N ASN A 733 24.06 -23.77 39.01
CA ASN A 733 23.21 -22.58 38.86
C ASN A 733 21.71 -22.94 38.94
N ALA A 734 20.91 -21.98 39.37
CA ALA A 734 19.46 -22.13 39.40
C ALA A 734 18.88 -22.12 37.97
N LEU A 735 17.87 -22.96 37.72
CA LEU A 735 16.98 -22.82 36.56
C LEU A 735 15.91 -21.76 36.84
N CYS A 736 15.18 -21.30 35.83
CA CYS A 736 14.10 -20.33 36.05
C CYS A 736 13.03 -20.85 37.02
N GLY A 737 12.81 -20.13 38.13
CA GLY A 737 11.92 -20.54 39.22
C GLY A 737 12.42 -21.72 40.06
N GLY A 738 13.63 -22.22 39.77
CA GLY A 738 14.29 -23.29 40.50
C GLY A 738 15.33 -22.77 41.49
N THR A 739 16.03 -23.72 42.11
CA THR A 739 17.09 -23.45 43.07
C THR A 739 18.39 -24.09 42.60
N GLY A 740 19.52 -23.49 42.98
CA GLY A 740 20.85 -24.03 42.76
C GLY A 740 21.35 -24.87 43.93
N SER A 741 22.57 -25.36 43.82
CA SER A 741 23.26 -26.10 44.88
C SER A 741 24.76 -25.84 44.88
N ILE A 742 25.38 -26.00 46.06
CA ILE A 742 26.82 -25.95 46.27
C ILE A 742 27.20 -27.26 46.94
N THR A 743 27.98 -28.09 46.25
CA THR A 743 28.34 -29.43 46.71
C THR A 743 29.83 -29.72 46.52
N GLY A 744 30.35 -30.74 47.19
CA GLY A 744 31.75 -31.17 47.05
C GLY A 744 32.73 -30.48 47.99
N ILE A 745 32.24 -29.75 49.00
CA ILE A 745 33.10 -29.14 50.04
C ILE A 745 33.39 -30.19 51.11
N GLN A 746 34.68 -30.45 51.37
CA GLN A 746 35.09 -31.42 52.41
C GLN A 746 35.55 -30.68 53.65
N VAL A 747 34.88 -30.90 54.78
CA VAL A 747 35.24 -30.29 56.07
C VAL A 747 35.54 -31.37 57.10
N THR A 748 36.67 -31.24 57.79
CA THR A 748 37.06 -32.14 58.90
C THR A 748 37.30 -31.35 60.18
N GLY A 749 36.96 -31.93 61.34
CA GLY A 749 37.08 -31.29 62.65
C GLY A 749 35.91 -30.38 63.06
N ALA A 750 34.89 -30.22 62.20
CA ALA A 750 33.64 -29.50 62.48
C ALA A 750 32.52 -30.44 62.94
N SER A 751 31.63 -29.95 63.81
CA SER A 751 30.41 -30.63 64.25
C SER A 751 29.11 -29.85 63.96
N GLY A 752 29.19 -28.68 63.30
CA GLY A 752 28.04 -27.89 62.86
C GLY A 752 28.36 -27.03 61.63
N TYR A 753 27.35 -26.74 60.81
CA TYR A 753 27.49 -26.00 59.54
C TYR A 753 26.37 -24.97 59.38
N LYS A 754 26.71 -23.77 58.93
CA LYS A 754 25.79 -22.65 58.75
C LYS A 754 26.13 -21.88 57.48
N TRP A 755 25.23 -21.90 56.51
CA TRP A 755 25.29 -21.10 55.30
C TRP A 755 24.67 -19.72 55.53
N THR A 756 25.28 -18.67 54.99
CA THR A 756 24.78 -17.29 55.08
C THR A 756 24.74 -16.65 53.69
N ASP A 757 23.63 -16.01 53.34
CA ASP A 757 23.48 -15.26 52.09
C ASP A 757 23.95 -13.79 52.20
N ALA A 758 23.92 -13.05 51.09
CA ALA A 758 24.31 -11.62 51.04
C ALA A 758 23.45 -10.71 51.94
N ASN A 759 22.23 -11.13 52.25
CA ASN A 759 21.26 -10.41 53.09
C ASN A 759 21.35 -10.83 54.56
N ASN A 760 22.37 -11.62 54.93
CA ASN A 760 22.58 -12.20 56.26
C ASN A 760 21.49 -13.18 56.70
N HIS A 761 20.69 -13.76 55.79
CA HIS A 761 19.86 -14.91 56.14
C HIS A 761 20.73 -16.14 56.30
N THR A 762 20.36 -17.00 57.25
CA THR A 762 21.22 -18.11 57.63
C THR A 762 20.48 -19.44 57.65
N LEU A 763 21.09 -20.45 57.04
CA LEU A 763 20.58 -21.82 56.95
C LEU A 763 21.55 -22.76 57.66
N ILE A 764 21.08 -23.49 58.67
CA ILE A 764 21.90 -24.44 59.44
C ILE A 764 21.75 -25.83 58.83
N THR A 765 22.87 -26.48 58.53
CA THR A 765 22.94 -27.80 57.90
C THR A 765 23.76 -28.77 58.77
N THR A 766 23.54 -30.07 58.56
CA THR A 766 24.33 -31.14 59.21
C THR A 766 25.53 -31.59 58.37
N THR A 767 25.62 -31.12 57.12
CA THR A 767 26.73 -31.35 56.17
C THR A 767 27.17 -30.03 55.55
N PRO A 768 28.42 -29.94 55.05
CA PRO A 768 28.91 -28.74 54.37
C PRO A 768 28.21 -28.48 53.03
N ASP A 769 27.76 -29.52 52.34
CA ASP A 769 27.00 -29.39 51.09
C ASP A 769 25.57 -28.87 51.35
N VAL A 770 25.08 -28.01 50.46
CA VAL A 770 23.75 -27.39 50.55
C VAL A 770 23.08 -27.31 49.18
N GLY A 771 21.78 -27.59 49.14
CA GLY A 771 20.94 -27.41 47.96
C GLY A 771 19.76 -26.48 48.26
N ALA A 772 18.87 -26.34 47.29
CA ALA A 772 17.69 -25.48 47.41
C ALA A 772 18.01 -23.99 47.66
N LEU A 773 19.12 -23.50 47.09
CA LEU A 773 19.52 -22.10 47.23
C LEU A 773 18.94 -21.23 46.11
N GLU A 774 18.44 -20.06 46.47
CA GLU A 774 18.01 -19.04 45.50
C GLU A 774 19.22 -18.42 44.78
N PRO A 775 19.03 -17.68 43.67
CA PRO A 775 20.12 -16.92 43.06
C PRO A 775 20.69 -15.89 44.04
N GLY A 776 22.01 -15.86 44.19
CA GLY A 776 22.66 -15.02 45.19
C GLY A 776 24.06 -15.49 45.54
N SER A 777 24.69 -14.78 46.47
CA SER A 777 26.01 -15.12 46.98
C SER A 777 25.89 -15.78 48.36
N TYR A 778 26.57 -16.92 48.55
CA TYR A 778 26.49 -17.75 49.76
C TYR A 778 27.87 -18.04 50.33
N THR A 779 27.97 -18.04 51.67
CA THR A 779 29.19 -18.37 52.41
C THR A 779 28.89 -19.40 53.50
N LEU A 780 29.67 -20.48 53.58
CA LEU A 780 29.56 -21.51 54.63
C LEU A 780 30.37 -21.09 55.85
N THR A 781 29.86 -21.36 57.04
CA THR A 781 30.58 -21.28 58.32
C THR A 781 30.43 -22.59 59.08
N ALA A 782 31.55 -23.29 59.33
CA ALA A 782 31.59 -24.55 60.05
C ALA A 782 32.12 -24.35 61.48
N THR A 783 31.51 -24.98 62.49
CA THR A 783 31.86 -24.84 63.91
C THR A 783 32.02 -26.19 64.61
N ASN A 784 32.70 -26.24 65.76
CA ASN A 784 32.79 -27.45 66.59
C ASN A 784 32.52 -27.21 68.09
N SER A 785 32.41 -28.29 68.86
CA SER A 785 32.13 -28.26 70.31
C SER A 785 33.22 -27.61 71.17
N TYR A 786 34.41 -27.36 70.61
CA TYR A 786 35.51 -26.67 71.26
C TYR A 786 35.48 -25.15 71.03
N GLY A 787 34.45 -24.64 70.34
CA GLY A 787 34.26 -23.21 70.07
C GLY A 787 34.97 -22.69 68.82
N CYS A 788 35.58 -23.57 68.01
CA CYS A 788 36.26 -23.16 66.78
C CYS A 788 35.24 -22.87 65.66
N SER A 789 35.55 -21.91 64.76
CA SER A 789 34.73 -21.57 63.59
C SER A 789 35.60 -21.27 62.36
N LYS A 790 35.20 -21.72 61.16
CA LYS A 790 35.89 -21.43 59.88
C LYS A 790 34.88 -21.21 58.74
N SER A 791 35.13 -20.22 57.89
CA SER A 791 34.25 -19.88 56.75
C SER A 791 34.88 -20.18 55.39
N SER A 792 34.04 -20.48 54.39
CA SER A 792 34.44 -20.73 52.99
C SER A 792 34.67 -19.43 52.20
N ALA A 793 35.12 -19.54 50.95
CA ALA A 793 34.96 -18.47 49.96
C ALA A 793 33.47 -18.21 49.64
N VAL A 794 33.20 -17.08 48.96
CA VAL A 794 31.86 -16.71 48.50
C VAL A 794 31.54 -17.44 47.20
N TYR A 795 30.45 -18.18 47.17
CA TYR A 795 29.94 -18.85 45.97
C TYR A 795 28.75 -18.10 45.39
N ILE A 796 28.71 -17.96 44.06
CA ILE A 796 27.65 -17.23 43.35
C ILE A 796 26.78 -18.23 42.59
N ILE A 797 25.49 -18.28 42.93
CA ILE A 797 24.48 -18.96 42.14
C ILE A 797 23.83 -17.92 41.23
N THR A 798 24.02 -18.06 39.92
CA THR A 798 23.48 -17.10 38.95
C THR A 798 22.03 -17.43 38.59
N GLN A 799 21.24 -16.39 38.32
CA GLN A 799 19.97 -16.50 37.61
C GLN A 799 20.22 -16.42 36.08
N PRO A 800 19.59 -17.26 35.25
CA PRO A 800 19.66 -17.12 33.79
C PRO A 800 19.05 -15.78 33.34
N ILE A 801 19.73 -15.05 32.45
CA ILE A 801 19.18 -13.88 31.76
C ILE A 801 18.31 -14.40 30.61
N SER A 802 17.05 -13.98 30.50
CA SER A 802 16.17 -14.41 29.40
C SER A 802 16.77 -14.00 28.05
N PHE A 803 16.96 -14.95 27.14
CA PHE A 803 17.34 -14.66 25.75
C PHE A 803 16.21 -13.88 25.06
N PRO A 804 16.48 -12.75 24.39
CA PRO A 804 15.54 -12.23 23.41
C PRO A 804 15.50 -13.22 22.23
N TYR A 805 14.37 -13.89 22.04
CA TYR A 805 14.13 -14.67 20.83
C TYR A 805 14.12 -13.74 19.61
N PRO A 806 14.64 -14.17 18.44
CA PRO A 806 14.45 -13.43 17.20
C PRO A 806 12.96 -13.34 16.84
N VAL A 807 12.61 -12.48 15.89
CA VAL A 807 11.24 -12.45 15.34
C VAL A 807 11.06 -13.66 14.43
N TYR A 808 10.19 -14.59 14.83
CA TYR A 808 9.82 -15.79 14.10
C TYR A 808 8.66 -15.46 13.16
N ALA A 809 8.68 -16.03 11.96
CA ALA A 809 7.59 -15.90 11.02
C ALA A 809 6.35 -16.66 11.54
N ALA A 810 5.18 -16.05 11.40
CA ALA A 810 3.90 -16.65 11.74
C ALA A 810 3.00 -16.75 10.52
N THR A 811 2.32 -17.87 10.38
CA THR A 811 1.28 -18.09 9.37
C THR A 811 -0.07 -18.25 10.05
N TYR A 812 -1.10 -17.58 9.55
CA TYR A 812 -2.42 -17.53 10.18
C TYR A 812 -3.45 -18.31 9.37
N THR A 813 -4.38 -18.94 10.10
CA THR A 813 -5.63 -19.48 9.59
C THR A 813 -6.75 -18.74 10.33
N GLN A 814 -7.53 -17.94 9.63
CA GLN A 814 -8.66 -17.24 10.23
C GLN A 814 -9.75 -18.22 10.67
N ALA A 815 -10.48 -17.89 11.74
CA ALA A 815 -11.58 -18.72 12.26
C ALA A 815 -12.92 -18.33 11.62
N CYS A 816 -13.79 -19.32 11.39
CA CYS A 816 -15.17 -19.10 11.02
C CYS A 816 -16.02 -18.76 12.25
N ASN A 817 -17.10 -17.99 12.07
CA ASN A 817 -17.96 -17.45 13.15
C ASN A 817 -18.25 -18.47 14.27
N LEU A 818 -17.65 -18.28 15.45
CA LEU A 818 -17.73 -19.15 16.65
C LEU A 818 -17.26 -20.62 16.47
N LEU A 819 -16.73 -20.99 15.31
CA LEU A 819 -16.16 -22.30 15.07
C LEU A 819 -14.68 -22.32 15.44
N ALA A 820 -14.28 -23.39 16.11
CA ALA A 820 -12.92 -23.60 16.54
C ALA A 820 -12.10 -24.21 15.39
N ASN A 821 -11.85 -23.44 14.32
CA ASN A 821 -11.12 -23.88 13.13
C ASN A 821 -10.03 -22.89 12.65
N GLY A 822 -9.83 -21.79 13.38
CA GLY A 822 -8.69 -20.91 13.19
C GLY A 822 -7.40 -21.50 13.76
N GLY A 823 -6.29 -20.85 13.47
CA GLY A 823 -4.97 -21.27 13.94
C GLY A 823 -3.88 -20.26 13.62
N VAL A 824 -2.73 -20.46 14.24
CA VAL A 824 -1.51 -19.73 13.97
C VAL A 824 -0.34 -20.69 14.13
N SER A 825 0.55 -20.76 13.15
CA SER A 825 1.78 -21.56 13.22
C SER A 825 2.99 -20.65 13.22
N VAL A 826 3.88 -20.82 14.19
CA VAL A 826 5.10 -20.04 14.37
C VAL A 826 6.31 -20.95 14.08
N ALA A 827 7.17 -20.52 13.17
CA ALA A 827 8.36 -21.29 12.79
C ALA A 827 9.53 -20.99 13.76
N THR A 828 9.64 -21.76 14.83
CA THR A 828 10.71 -21.64 15.85
C THR A 828 11.99 -22.36 15.43
N ASP A 829 13.15 -21.93 15.94
CA ASP A 829 14.45 -22.60 15.75
C ASP A 829 14.79 -23.55 16.93
N GLY A 830 16.01 -24.12 16.92
CA GLY A 830 16.49 -25.05 17.96
C GLY A 830 16.81 -24.43 19.33
N SER A 831 16.61 -23.12 19.52
CA SER A 831 16.78 -22.45 20.82
C SER A 831 15.54 -22.56 21.72
N VAL A 832 14.38 -22.89 21.14
CA VAL A 832 13.12 -23.11 21.84
C VAL A 832 13.01 -24.56 22.29
N LYS A 833 12.90 -24.79 23.60
CA LYS A 833 12.69 -26.13 24.19
C LYS A 833 11.23 -26.55 24.14
N SER A 834 10.33 -25.65 24.48
CA SER A 834 8.88 -25.87 24.43
C SER A 834 8.14 -24.56 24.22
N ALA A 835 6.90 -24.66 23.73
CA ALA A 835 6.02 -23.53 23.51
C ALA A 835 4.62 -23.87 24.04
N ARG A 836 3.90 -22.88 24.57
CA ARG A 836 2.48 -23.03 24.91
C ARG A 836 1.68 -21.79 24.57
N TRP A 837 0.43 -22.00 24.17
CA TRP A 837 -0.52 -20.96 23.83
C TRP A 837 -1.51 -20.77 24.97
N VAL A 838 -1.80 -19.51 25.29
CA VAL A 838 -2.68 -19.13 26.38
C VAL A 838 -3.77 -18.21 25.83
N ASP A 839 -5.02 -18.48 26.17
CA ASP A 839 -6.14 -17.61 25.81
C ASP A 839 -6.19 -16.33 26.66
N ALA A 840 -7.14 -15.45 26.36
CA ALA A 840 -7.33 -14.20 27.11
C ALA A 840 -7.71 -14.42 28.59
N GLN A 841 -8.16 -15.62 28.97
CA GLN A 841 -8.52 -16.01 30.33
C GLN A 841 -7.34 -16.59 31.11
N GLY A 842 -6.16 -16.69 30.49
CA GLY A 842 -4.98 -17.26 31.13
C GLY A 842 -4.93 -18.79 31.09
N THR A 843 -5.82 -19.46 30.35
CA THR A 843 -5.86 -20.91 30.24
C THR A 843 -4.97 -21.37 29.09
N THR A 844 -4.14 -22.39 29.33
CA THR A 844 -3.34 -23.01 28.26
C THR A 844 -4.28 -23.78 27.31
N VAL A 845 -4.30 -23.38 26.04
CA VAL A 845 -5.16 -23.97 25.01
C VAL A 845 -4.43 -24.94 24.09
N GLU A 846 -3.10 -24.82 23.94
CA GLU A 846 -2.29 -25.73 23.13
C GLU A 846 -0.82 -25.71 23.56
N THR A 847 -0.10 -26.78 23.23
CA THR A 847 1.35 -26.91 23.40
C THR A 847 2.03 -27.19 22.06
N GLY A 848 3.19 -26.57 21.83
CA GLY A 848 3.90 -26.61 20.56
C GLY A 848 3.89 -25.26 19.84
N SER A 849 4.61 -25.17 18.72
CA SER A 849 4.79 -23.90 17.99
C SER A 849 3.59 -23.52 17.12
N SER A 850 2.57 -24.36 17.07
CA SER A 850 1.34 -24.12 16.29
C SER A 850 0.12 -24.24 17.18
N LEU A 851 -0.80 -23.29 17.03
CA LEU A 851 -2.14 -23.29 17.58
C LEU A 851 -3.11 -23.61 16.45
N SER A 852 -4.04 -24.53 16.66
CA SER A 852 -5.03 -24.91 15.67
C SER A 852 -6.36 -25.22 16.34
N ASN A 853 -7.43 -25.24 15.55
CA ASN A 853 -8.78 -25.52 16.02
C ASN A 853 -9.23 -24.59 17.16
N VAL A 854 -9.02 -23.29 16.98
CA VAL A 854 -9.43 -22.26 17.94
C VAL A 854 -10.38 -21.26 17.31
N VAL A 855 -11.18 -20.60 18.15
CA VAL A 855 -12.08 -19.53 17.72
C VAL A 855 -11.31 -18.24 17.45
N ALA A 856 -11.95 -17.26 16.83
CA ALA A 856 -11.37 -15.92 16.72
C ALA A 856 -11.11 -15.33 18.12
N GLY A 857 -9.95 -14.70 18.29
CA GLY A 857 -9.52 -14.24 19.61
C GLY A 857 -8.04 -13.90 19.66
N THR A 858 -7.61 -13.39 20.81
CA THR A 858 -6.19 -13.09 21.07
C THR A 858 -5.58 -14.22 21.90
N TYR A 859 -4.49 -14.79 21.39
CA TYR A 859 -3.75 -15.87 22.01
C TYR A 859 -2.30 -15.44 22.26
N GLN A 860 -1.83 -15.69 23.46
CA GLN A 860 -0.47 -15.37 23.89
C GLN A 860 0.43 -16.60 23.74
N LEU A 861 1.53 -16.44 23.01
CA LEU A 861 2.55 -17.48 22.88
C LEU A 861 3.61 -17.30 23.95
N TYR A 862 3.78 -18.30 24.79
CA TYR A 862 4.88 -18.41 25.74
C TYR A 862 5.92 -19.39 25.18
N LEU A 863 7.18 -18.97 25.18
CA LEU A 863 8.31 -19.79 24.74
C LEU A 863 9.21 -20.08 25.94
N THR A 864 9.60 -21.35 26.07
CA THR A 864 10.51 -21.84 27.10
C THR A 864 11.85 -22.20 26.48
N ASP A 865 12.92 -21.64 27.01
CA ASP A 865 14.27 -21.92 26.54
C ASP A 865 14.82 -23.27 27.07
N ASN A 866 16.01 -23.64 26.63
CA ASN A 866 16.68 -24.86 27.08
C ASN A 866 17.00 -24.89 28.59
N ASN A 867 17.04 -23.72 29.25
CA ASN A 867 17.25 -23.56 30.69
C ASN A 867 15.94 -23.57 31.51
N GLY A 868 14.79 -23.80 30.85
CA GLY A 868 13.48 -23.87 31.51
C GLY A 868 12.84 -22.51 31.79
N CYS A 869 13.35 -21.43 31.20
CA CYS A 869 12.81 -20.08 31.36
C CYS A 869 11.68 -19.83 30.36
N GLU A 870 10.44 -19.79 30.86
CA GLU A 870 9.26 -19.43 30.08
C GLU A 870 9.04 -17.91 30.11
N LYS A 871 8.79 -17.32 28.94
CA LYS A 871 8.45 -15.91 28.80
C LYS A 871 7.37 -15.72 27.74
N LEU A 872 6.50 -14.73 27.95
CA LEU A 872 5.62 -14.24 26.90
C LEU A 872 6.47 -13.75 25.74
N TYR A 873 6.35 -14.43 24.60
CA TYR A 873 7.08 -14.10 23.39
C TYR A 873 6.33 -13.03 22.59
N ASN A 874 5.06 -13.30 22.26
CA ASN A 874 4.21 -12.37 21.53
C ASN A 874 2.72 -12.68 21.73
N SER A 875 1.85 -11.73 21.39
CA SER A 875 0.40 -11.93 21.29
C SER A 875 0.00 -12.01 19.82
N TYR A 876 -0.81 -13.00 19.48
CA TYR A 876 -1.32 -13.24 18.13
C TYR A 876 -2.82 -13.14 18.13
N THR A 877 -3.36 -12.31 17.26
CA THR A 877 -4.80 -12.21 17.04
C THR A 877 -5.18 -13.11 15.87
N ILE A 878 -6.12 -14.03 16.13
CA ILE A 878 -6.76 -14.82 15.08
C ILE A 878 -8.05 -14.09 14.75
N ASP A 879 -8.07 -13.53 13.54
CA ASP A 879 -9.24 -12.82 13.05
C ASP A 879 -10.36 -13.78 12.66
N GLN A 880 -11.59 -13.27 12.72
CA GLN A 880 -12.77 -13.95 12.25
C GLN A 880 -12.99 -13.62 10.76
N TYR A 881 -13.39 -14.60 9.96
CA TYR A 881 -13.95 -14.28 8.63
C TYR A 881 -15.20 -13.40 8.79
N PRO A 882 -15.34 -12.35 7.96
CA PRO A 882 -16.57 -11.57 7.90
C PRO A 882 -17.77 -12.49 7.67
N GLU A 883 -18.88 -12.20 8.34
CA GLU A 883 -20.10 -12.99 8.26
C GLU A 883 -20.51 -13.17 6.79
N PHE A 884 -20.72 -14.42 6.40
CA PHE A 884 -21.17 -14.79 5.07
C PHE A 884 -22.61 -14.32 4.90
N THR A 885 -22.79 -13.26 4.11
CA THR A 885 -24.10 -12.69 3.80
C THR A 885 -24.30 -12.67 2.30
N VAL A 886 -25.51 -13.00 1.88
CA VAL A 886 -25.92 -12.75 0.50
C VAL A 886 -26.87 -11.59 0.56
N ALA A 887 -26.47 -10.47 -0.05
CA ALA A 887 -27.32 -9.31 -0.13
C ALA A 887 -28.52 -9.64 -1.03
N ASN A 888 -29.74 -9.49 -0.51
CA ASN A 888 -30.97 -9.87 -1.21
C ASN A 888 -31.35 -8.84 -2.28
N TYR A 889 -30.46 -8.60 -3.24
CA TYR A 889 -30.66 -7.69 -4.39
C TYR A 889 -30.82 -8.46 -5.70
N ALA A 890 -31.37 -9.67 -5.66
CA ALA A 890 -31.50 -10.43 -6.88
C ALA A 890 -32.37 -9.68 -7.89
N THR A 891 -31.89 -9.64 -9.13
CA THR A 891 -32.71 -9.19 -10.26
C THR A 891 -33.74 -10.28 -10.53
N ILE A 892 -34.97 -10.06 -10.07
CA ILE A 892 -36.10 -10.95 -10.33
C ILE A 892 -36.84 -10.40 -11.55
N THR A 893 -36.90 -11.18 -12.63
CA THR A 893 -37.83 -10.92 -13.73
C THR A 893 -39.10 -11.70 -13.47
N ALA A 894 -40.25 -11.01 -13.48
CA ALA A 894 -41.56 -11.65 -13.37
C ALA A 894 -41.80 -12.63 -14.53
N ASP A 895 -42.64 -13.64 -14.29
CA ASP A 895 -43.19 -14.45 -15.36
C ASP A 895 -44.32 -13.67 -16.01
N GLU A 896 -44.25 -13.46 -17.32
CA GLU A 896 -45.21 -12.69 -18.06
C GLU A 896 -46.25 -13.61 -18.68
N CYS A 897 -47.51 -13.40 -18.32
CA CYS A 897 -48.65 -14.08 -18.92
C CYS A 897 -48.55 -15.61 -18.85
N GLY A 898 -47.91 -16.19 -17.84
CA GLY A 898 -47.75 -17.63 -17.65
C GLY A 898 -46.88 -18.31 -18.73
N LEU A 899 -45.94 -17.57 -19.32
CA LEU A 899 -45.05 -18.07 -20.38
C LEU A 899 -43.82 -18.83 -19.82
N ASN A 900 -43.63 -18.84 -18.51
CA ASN A 900 -42.45 -19.32 -17.80
C ASN A 900 -41.17 -18.60 -18.22
N ASN A 901 -41.24 -17.29 -18.49
CA ASN A 901 -40.09 -16.48 -18.93
C ASN A 901 -39.42 -15.72 -17.77
N GLY A 902 -39.87 -15.94 -16.53
CA GLY A 902 -39.28 -15.35 -15.34
C GLY A 902 -37.84 -15.80 -15.10
N SER A 903 -37.11 -15.02 -14.30
CA SER A 903 -35.73 -15.34 -13.93
C SER A 903 -35.36 -14.76 -12.56
N VAL A 904 -34.36 -15.36 -11.93
CA VAL A 904 -33.72 -14.84 -10.73
C VAL A 904 -32.20 -14.85 -10.94
N GLY A 905 -31.61 -13.66 -10.99
CA GLY A 905 -30.16 -13.47 -11.00
C GLY A 905 -29.69 -13.04 -9.61
N ALA A 906 -28.92 -13.88 -8.91
CA ALA A 906 -28.40 -13.54 -7.59
C ALA A 906 -27.11 -12.70 -7.72
N THR A 907 -27.06 -11.57 -7.00
CA THR A 907 -25.91 -10.64 -6.98
C THR A 907 -25.12 -10.73 -5.68
N THR A 908 -23.86 -10.26 -5.78
CA THR A 908 -22.87 -9.98 -4.72
C THR A 908 -23.03 -10.73 -3.40
N ILE A 909 -22.19 -11.75 -3.26
CA ILE A 909 -21.89 -12.37 -1.96
C ILE A 909 -20.88 -11.45 -1.25
N ALA A 910 -21.15 -11.13 0.01
CA ALA A 910 -20.23 -10.39 0.88
C ALA A 910 -19.78 -11.30 2.04
N GLY A 911 -18.48 -11.30 2.35
CA GLY A 911 -17.90 -12.19 3.36
C GLY A 911 -17.79 -13.66 2.94
N GLY A 912 -17.52 -14.54 3.91
CA GLY A 912 -17.27 -15.97 3.67
C GLY A 912 -15.98 -16.28 2.87
N ILE A 913 -15.79 -17.55 2.53
CA ILE A 913 -14.58 -18.06 1.86
C ILE A 913 -14.85 -18.47 0.40
N PRO A 914 -14.31 -17.77 -0.63
CA PRO A 914 -14.38 -18.21 -2.01
C PRO A 914 -13.57 -19.52 -2.27
N PRO A 915 -13.92 -20.34 -3.28
CA PRO A 915 -15.05 -20.20 -4.20
C PRO A 915 -16.38 -20.62 -3.58
N TYR A 916 -17.47 -19.95 -4.00
CA TYR A 916 -18.84 -20.28 -3.58
C TYR A 916 -19.48 -21.33 -4.50
N THR A 917 -20.35 -22.16 -3.93
CA THR A 917 -21.17 -23.12 -4.67
C THR A 917 -22.64 -22.74 -4.58
N TYR A 918 -23.35 -22.83 -5.71
CA TYR A 918 -24.76 -22.46 -5.83
C TYR A 918 -25.59 -23.71 -6.10
N SER A 919 -26.77 -23.80 -5.51
CA SER A 919 -27.81 -24.72 -5.95
C SER A 919 -29.20 -24.12 -5.74
N TRP A 920 -30.13 -24.44 -6.64
CA TRP A 920 -31.48 -23.92 -6.61
C TRP A 920 -32.48 -25.03 -6.39
N SER A 921 -33.53 -24.74 -5.62
CA SER A 921 -34.69 -25.61 -5.47
C SER A 921 -36.01 -24.84 -5.60
N ASP A 922 -37.10 -25.53 -5.97
CA ASP A 922 -38.45 -24.96 -5.86
C ASP A 922 -38.97 -25.05 -4.41
N ALA A 923 -40.17 -24.51 -4.15
CA ALA A 923 -40.85 -24.61 -2.86
C ALA A 923 -41.07 -26.05 -2.33
N ASN A 924 -40.93 -27.08 -3.19
CA ASN A 924 -41.02 -28.49 -2.83
C ASN A 924 -39.64 -29.17 -2.72
N ASN A 925 -38.56 -28.39 -2.65
CA ASN A 925 -37.16 -28.84 -2.62
C ASN A 925 -36.72 -29.62 -3.86
N LYS A 926 -37.38 -29.45 -5.01
CA LYS A 926 -36.92 -30.07 -6.27
C LYS A 926 -35.74 -29.27 -6.82
N PRO A 927 -34.60 -29.89 -7.17
CA PRO A 927 -33.44 -29.18 -7.69
C PRO A 927 -33.69 -28.62 -9.09
N LEU A 928 -33.26 -27.38 -9.33
CA LEU A 928 -33.52 -26.63 -10.58
C LEU A 928 -32.25 -26.15 -11.32
N GLY A 929 -31.13 -25.94 -10.61
CA GLY A 929 -29.89 -25.42 -11.21
C GLY A 929 -28.74 -25.30 -10.21
N SER A 930 -27.54 -25.02 -10.70
CA SER A 930 -26.30 -24.93 -9.90
C SER A 930 -25.42 -23.71 -10.21
N THR A 931 -26.01 -22.70 -10.85
CA THR A 931 -25.37 -21.44 -11.24
C THR A 931 -25.94 -20.28 -10.43
N ASN A 932 -25.29 -19.12 -10.45
CA ASN A 932 -25.79 -17.90 -9.81
C ASN A 932 -26.99 -17.24 -10.53
N LEU A 933 -27.36 -17.76 -11.70
CA LEU A 933 -28.51 -17.34 -12.49
C LEU A 933 -29.45 -18.53 -12.71
N LEU A 934 -30.75 -18.33 -12.47
CA LEU A 934 -31.83 -19.28 -12.75
C LEU A 934 -32.85 -18.65 -13.70
N THR A 935 -33.12 -19.28 -14.85
CA THR A 935 -34.00 -18.76 -15.92
C THR A 935 -35.11 -19.75 -16.29
N ASN A 936 -36.08 -19.31 -17.11
CA ASN A 936 -37.24 -20.09 -17.56
C ASN A 936 -38.17 -20.49 -16.42
N LEU A 937 -38.48 -19.53 -15.55
CA LEU A 937 -39.23 -19.74 -14.33
C LEU A 937 -40.69 -19.36 -14.50
N ALA A 938 -41.57 -20.24 -14.01
CA ALA A 938 -42.98 -19.92 -13.78
C ALA A 938 -43.11 -18.98 -12.57
N ALA A 939 -44.24 -18.28 -12.45
CA ALA A 939 -44.60 -17.63 -11.18
C ALA A 939 -44.58 -18.64 -10.01
N GLY A 940 -43.85 -18.31 -8.94
CA GLY A 940 -43.61 -19.25 -7.85
C GLY A 940 -42.45 -18.85 -6.94
N THR A 941 -42.17 -19.72 -5.97
CA THR A 941 -41.11 -19.52 -4.97
C THR A 941 -39.92 -20.42 -5.25
N TYR A 942 -38.73 -19.83 -5.25
CA TYR A 942 -37.46 -20.47 -5.56
C TYR A 942 -36.46 -20.20 -4.45
N ILE A 943 -35.76 -21.24 -4.00
CA ILE A 943 -34.79 -21.16 -2.92
C ILE A 943 -33.39 -21.33 -3.51
N LEU A 944 -32.53 -20.34 -3.29
CA LEU A 944 -31.10 -20.42 -3.58
C LEU A 944 -30.36 -20.85 -2.33
N HIS A 945 -29.66 -21.97 -2.42
CA HIS A 945 -28.69 -22.43 -1.44
C HIS A 945 -27.30 -22.01 -1.90
N VAL A 946 -26.64 -21.15 -1.14
CA VAL A 946 -25.24 -20.76 -1.37
C VAL A 946 -24.40 -21.28 -0.24
N ASN A 947 -23.36 -22.03 -0.58
CA ASN A 947 -22.33 -22.46 0.37
C ASN A 947 -21.01 -21.80 0.02
N ASP A 948 -20.28 -21.38 1.03
CA ASP A 948 -18.88 -21.00 0.88
C ASP A 948 -17.95 -22.22 1.06
N ASN A 949 -16.65 -22.01 0.90
CA ASN A 949 -15.65 -23.07 0.92
C ASN A 949 -15.24 -23.53 2.34
N GLY A 950 -16.08 -23.34 3.37
CA GLY A 950 -15.85 -23.99 4.67
C GLY A 950 -16.44 -23.37 5.93
N CYS A 951 -17.13 -22.22 5.87
CA CYS A 951 -17.67 -21.52 7.04
C CYS A 951 -19.21 -21.53 7.16
N GLY A 952 -19.98 -21.69 6.09
CA GLY A 952 -21.44 -21.59 6.19
C GLY A 952 -22.24 -21.84 4.90
N SER A 953 -23.56 -21.93 5.10
CA SER A 953 -24.57 -22.00 4.04
C SER A 953 -25.69 -21.00 4.31
N VAL A 954 -26.16 -20.31 3.28
CA VAL A 954 -27.28 -19.38 3.34
C VAL A 954 -28.34 -19.83 2.34
N ASP A 955 -29.57 -19.88 2.81
CA ASP A 955 -30.76 -20.11 1.99
C ASP A 955 -31.50 -18.80 1.79
N ILE A 956 -31.78 -18.47 0.53
CA ILE A 956 -32.49 -17.24 0.16
C ILE A 956 -33.70 -17.61 -0.65
N THR A 957 -34.85 -17.13 -0.22
CA THR A 957 -36.11 -17.37 -0.89
C THR A 957 -36.43 -16.19 -1.79
N TYR A 958 -36.61 -16.46 -3.08
CA TYR A 958 -37.06 -15.51 -4.09
C TYR A 958 -38.48 -15.87 -4.54
N THR A 959 -39.28 -14.84 -4.84
CA THR A 959 -40.62 -15.01 -5.38
C THR A 959 -40.68 -14.38 -6.76
N VAL A 960 -40.83 -15.21 -7.79
CA VAL A 960 -41.16 -14.77 -9.14
C VAL A 960 -42.66 -14.52 -9.16
N THR A 961 -43.06 -13.29 -9.45
CA THR A 961 -44.48 -12.92 -9.55
C THR A 961 -44.99 -13.14 -10.96
N GLU A 962 -46.30 -13.36 -11.09
CA GLU A 962 -46.99 -13.34 -12.37
C GLU A 962 -47.29 -11.88 -12.71
N GLN A 963 -46.77 -11.40 -13.84
CA GLN A 963 -47.05 -10.08 -14.37
C GLN A 963 -47.98 -10.19 -15.57
N THR A 964 -49.17 -9.62 -15.44
CA THR A 964 -50.10 -9.49 -16.57
C THR A 964 -49.87 -8.14 -17.25
N TYR A 965 -49.90 -8.16 -18.57
CA TYR A 965 -49.97 -6.95 -19.39
C TYR A 965 -51.10 -7.10 -20.41
N ILE A 966 -51.50 -5.99 -21.03
CA ILE A 966 -52.52 -6.00 -22.08
C ILE A 966 -51.78 -5.86 -23.41
N PRO A 967 -51.72 -6.91 -24.24
CA PRO A 967 -51.18 -6.80 -25.59
C PRO A 967 -51.92 -5.73 -26.40
N PRO A 968 -51.26 -5.04 -27.34
CA PRO A 968 -51.92 -4.06 -28.19
C PRO A 968 -53.06 -4.70 -29.00
N ALA A 969 -54.14 -3.95 -29.24
CA ALA A 969 -55.25 -4.45 -30.05
C ALA A 969 -54.77 -4.74 -31.50
N PRO A 970 -55.16 -5.87 -32.10
CA PRO A 970 -54.76 -6.19 -33.46
C PRO A 970 -55.34 -5.21 -34.47
N SER A 971 -54.58 -4.88 -35.51
CA SER A 971 -55.09 -4.08 -36.63
C SER A 971 -55.86 -4.96 -37.60
N VAL A 972 -57.08 -4.56 -37.97
CA VAL A 972 -57.97 -5.33 -38.84
C VAL A 972 -58.69 -4.42 -39.85
N THR A 973 -59.26 -5.01 -40.90
CA THR A 973 -60.04 -4.29 -41.92
C THR A 973 -61.38 -4.94 -42.18
N ASN A 974 -62.42 -4.13 -42.39
CA ASN A 974 -63.77 -4.57 -42.75
C ASN A 974 -63.80 -5.34 -44.08
N VAL A 975 -64.72 -6.31 -44.19
CA VAL A 975 -64.80 -7.27 -45.31
C VAL A 975 -66.19 -7.20 -45.97
N GLN A 976 -66.25 -7.27 -47.30
CA GLN A 976 -67.51 -7.34 -48.07
C GLN A 976 -67.57 -8.64 -48.89
N LEU A 977 -68.68 -9.36 -48.78
CA LEU A 977 -68.98 -10.65 -49.41
C LEU A 977 -70.20 -10.54 -50.34
N CYS A 978 -70.26 -11.31 -51.42
CA CYS A 978 -71.30 -11.22 -52.45
C CYS A 978 -72.60 -12.02 -52.15
N SER A 979 -72.52 -12.99 -51.24
CA SER A 979 -73.66 -13.79 -50.75
C SER A 979 -73.27 -14.40 -49.41
N SER A 980 -74.23 -14.90 -48.64
CA SER A 980 -73.94 -15.58 -47.37
C SER A 980 -73.14 -16.87 -47.65
N GLY A 981 -72.16 -17.17 -46.81
CA GLY A 981 -71.21 -18.27 -47.01
C GLY A 981 -69.84 -18.03 -46.35
N ASN A 982 -68.87 -18.89 -46.63
CA ASN A 982 -67.52 -18.80 -46.04
C ASN A 982 -66.78 -17.52 -46.46
N GLY A 983 -66.33 -16.74 -45.48
CA GLY A 983 -65.50 -15.55 -45.64
C GLY A 983 -64.17 -15.71 -44.89
N LEU A 984 -63.10 -15.16 -45.47
CA LEU A 984 -61.78 -15.11 -44.84
C LEU A 984 -61.61 -13.76 -44.14
N LEU A 985 -61.39 -13.78 -42.83
CA LEU A 985 -61.04 -12.61 -42.04
C LEU A 985 -59.55 -12.66 -41.71
N THR A 986 -58.85 -11.53 -41.81
CA THR A 986 -57.41 -11.46 -41.59
C THR A 986 -57.03 -10.28 -40.70
N VAL A 987 -56.09 -10.51 -39.80
CA VAL A 987 -55.33 -9.46 -39.11
C VAL A 987 -54.31 -8.86 -40.07
N ASN A 988 -54.09 -7.54 -39.99
CA ASN A 988 -53.10 -6.83 -40.80
C ASN A 988 -51.69 -7.01 -40.21
N ASN A 989 -50.71 -7.35 -41.06
CA ASN A 989 -49.32 -7.60 -40.67
C ASN A 989 -49.14 -8.53 -39.45
N PRO A 990 -49.79 -9.72 -39.43
CA PRO A 990 -49.73 -10.58 -38.27
C PRO A 990 -48.34 -11.22 -38.14
N SER A 991 -47.86 -11.36 -36.91
CA SER A 991 -46.67 -12.18 -36.62
C SER A 991 -47.02 -13.67 -36.78
N ALA A 992 -46.15 -14.43 -37.46
CA ALA A 992 -46.38 -15.83 -37.78
C ALA A 992 -46.51 -16.74 -36.54
N ASN A 993 -45.93 -16.33 -35.42
CA ASN A 993 -45.92 -17.11 -34.17
C ASN A 993 -46.92 -16.61 -33.12
N THR A 994 -47.57 -15.47 -33.37
CA THR A 994 -48.55 -14.87 -32.45
C THR A 994 -49.92 -15.51 -32.63
N THR A 995 -50.59 -15.81 -31.52
CA THR A 995 -51.92 -16.41 -31.49
C THR A 995 -52.98 -15.31 -31.50
N TYR A 996 -54.03 -15.49 -32.31
CA TYR A 996 -55.17 -14.58 -32.35
C TYR A 996 -56.47 -15.37 -32.14
N ARG A 997 -57.44 -14.75 -31.48
CA ARG A 997 -58.78 -15.31 -31.24
C ARG A 997 -59.85 -14.49 -31.94
N LEU A 998 -60.77 -15.17 -32.62
CA LEU A 998 -61.95 -14.57 -33.24
C LEU A 998 -63.17 -14.79 -32.34
N TYR A 999 -64.01 -13.78 -32.17
CA TYR A 999 -65.21 -13.81 -31.33
C TYR A 999 -66.45 -13.33 -32.09
N ALA A 1000 -67.62 -13.84 -31.66
CA ALA A 1000 -68.92 -13.44 -32.20
C ALA A 1000 -69.39 -12.05 -31.71
N SER A 1001 -68.86 -11.56 -30.59
CA SER A 1001 -69.22 -10.27 -30.00
C SER A 1001 -68.12 -9.75 -29.06
N GLN A 1002 -68.17 -8.45 -28.72
CA GLN A 1002 -67.25 -7.84 -27.75
C GLN A 1002 -67.28 -8.51 -26.37
N SER A 1003 -68.41 -9.11 -25.97
CA SER A 1003 -68.63 -9.73 -24.66
C SER A 1003 -68.64 -11.27 -24.67
N ALA A 1004 -68.40 -11.91 -25.82
CA ALA A 1004 -68.37 -13.37 -25.93
C ALA A 1004 -67.28 -13.96 -25.02
N THR A 1005 -67.62 -14.99 -24.24
CA THR A 1005 -66.72 -15.65 -23.28
C THR A 1005 -65.89 -16.79 -23.88
N GLN A 1006 -66.22 -17.21 -25.10
CA GLN A 1006 -65.51 -18.26 -25.84
C GLN A 1006 -65.21 -17.79 -27.27
N PRO A 1007 -64.00 -18.04 -27.79
CA PRO A 1007 -63.68 -17.72 -29.17
C PRO A 1007 -64.43 -18.65 -30.12
N LEU A 1008 -64.81 -18.10 -31.28
CA LEU A 1008 -65.30 -18.85 -32.44
C LEU A 1008 -64.19 -19.66 -33.10
N ASP A 1009 -62.97 -19.13 -33.10
CA ASP A 1009 -61.78 -19.76 -33.67
C ASP A 1009 -60.51 -19.16 -33.04
N GLU A 1010 -59.43 -19.93 -32.99
CA GLU A 1010 -58.11 -19.53 -32.47
C GLU A 1010 -57.04 -20.01 -33.45
N GLN A 1011 -56.25 -19.08 -34.00
CA GLN A 1011 -55.28 -19.38 -35.05
C GLN A 1011 -53.99 -18.57 -34.87
N LYS A 1012 -52.84 -19.21 -35.13
CA LYS A 1012 -51.57 -18.48 -35.27
C LYS A 1012 -51.53 -17.75 -36.61
N GLY A 1013 -51.03 -16.51 -36.60
CA GLY A 1013 -50.92 -15.68 -37.81
C GLY A 1013 -52.24 -15.04 -38.28
N GLY A 1014 -53.31 -15.08 -37.46
CA GLY A 1014 -54.47 -14.18 -37.59
C GLY A 1014 -55.32 -14.34 -38.85
N ARG A 1015 -55.49 -15.56 -39.36
CA ARG A 1015 -56.33 -15.87 -40.53
C ARG A 1015 -57.47 -16.80 -40.13
N PHE A 1016 -58.71 -16.32 -40.21
CA PHE A 1016 -59.89 -17.05 -39.77
C PHE A 1016 -60.84 -17.31 -40.94
N ASN A 1017 -61.23 -18.57 -41.13
CA ASN A 1017 -62.20 -18.96 -42.16
C ASN A 1017 -63.54 -19.25 -41.49
N ILE A 1018 -64.51 -18.37 -41.68
CA ILE A 1018 -65.78 -18.43 -40.97
C ILE A 1018 -66.97 -18.36 -41.92
N ASN A 1019 -68.02 -19.13 -41.62
CA ASN A 1019 -69.28 -19.03 -42.36
C ASN A 1019 -70.05 -17.78 -41.92
N VAL A 1020 -70.29 -16.87 -42.86
CA VAL A 1020 -70.94 -15.58 -42.64
C VAL A 1020 -72.37 -15.64 -43.17
N PRO A 1021 -73.39 -15.68 -42.28
CA PRO A 1021 -74.79 -15.89 -42.69
C PRO A 1021 -75.49 -14.64 -43.25
N GLY A 1022 -74.91 -13.45 -43.06
CA GLY A 1022 -75.46 -12.14 -43.43
C GLY A 1022 -74.54 -11.01 -42.93
N ASN A 1023 -75.02 -9.77 -42.89
CA ASN A 1023 -74.25 -8.67 -42.29
C ASN A 1023 -74.03 -8.94 -40.81
N VAL A 1024 -72.78 -8.98 -40.37
CA VAL A 1024 -72.38 -9.29 -38.99
C VAL A 1024 -71.00 -8.71 -38.69
N SER A 1025 -70.77 -8.30 -37.45
CA SER A 1025 -69.44 -7.89 -36.98
C SER A 1025 -68.81 -9.01 -36.15
N TYR A 1026 -67.52 -9.23 -36.35
CA TYR A 1026 -66.70 -10.14 -35.55
C TYR A 1026 -65.63 -9.35 -34.80
N TYR A 1027 -65.06 -9.95 -33.77
CA TYR A 1027 -64.09 -9.27 -32.91
C TYR A 1027 -62.84 -10.12 -32.77
N VAL A 1028 -61.66 -9.53 -32.99
CA VAL A 1028 -60.38 -10.24 -32.92
C VAL A 1028 -59.53 -9.68 -31.80
N SER A 1029 -58.90 -10.55 -31.01
CA SER A 1029 -57.86 -10.19 -30.05
C SER A 1029 -56.57 -10.93 -30.34
N GLU A 1030 -55.47 -10.33 -29.88
CA GLU A 1030 -54.15 -10.95 -29.81
C GLU A 1030 -53.99 -11.63 -28.45
N VAL A 1031 -53.39 -12.82 -28.44
CA VAL A 1031 -53.14 -13.62 -27.24
C VAL A 1031 -51.65 -13.87 -27.11
N ASP A 1032 -51.10 -13.49 -25.96
CA ASP A 1032 -49.74 -13.82 -25.55
C ASP A 1032 -49.79 -14.51 -24.18
N GLY A 1033 -49.49 -15.81 -24.15
CA GLY A 1033 -49.70 -16.66 -22.97
C GLY A 1033 -51.16 -16.66 -22.49
N THR A 1034 -51.37 -16.24 -21.24
CA THR A 1034 -52.68 -16.04 -20.61
C THR A 1034 -53.24 -14.63 -20.79
N CYS A 1035 -52.45 -13.70 -21.32
CA CYS A 1035 -52.86 -12.33 -21.57
C CYS A 1035 -53.54 -12.20 -22.93
N GLU A 1036 -54.55 -11.34 -22.99
CA GLU A 1036 -55.35 -11.11 -24.20
C GLU A 1036 -55.58 -9.62 -24.39
N SER A 1037 -55.39 -9.14 -25.62
CA SER A 1037 -55.57 -7.75 -25.98
C SER A 1037 -57.04 -7.31 -25.86
N SER A 1038 -57.25 -5.99 -25.86
CA SER A 1038 -58.59 -5.49 -26.22
C SER A 1038 -58.97 -5.94 -27.63
N ARG A 1039 -60.26 -6.20 -27.86
CA ARG A 1039 -60.76 -6.75 -29.12
C ARG A 1039 -60.96 -5.66 -30.16
N ALA A 1040 -60.48 -5.91 -31.38
CA ALA A 1040 -60.69 -5.08 -32.55
C ALA A 1040 -61.87 -5.61 -33.38
N GLU A 1041 -62.75 -4.70 -33.81
CA GLU A 1041 -63.96 -5.03 -34.56
C GLU A 1041 -63.70 -5.16 -36.07
N ILE A 1042 -64.29 -6.17 -36.69
CA ILE A 1042 -64.32 -6.42 -38.13
C ILE A 1042 -65.77 -6.46 -38.59
N ASP A 1043 -66.21 -5.45 -39.34
CA ASP A 1043 -67.52 -5.50 -39.97
C ASP A 1043 -67.48 -6.35 -41.24
N VAL A 1044 -68.37 -7.34 -41.33
CA VAL A 1044 -68.57 -8.14 -42.53
C VAL A 1044 -69.95 -7.87 -43.12
N THR A 1045 -69.98 -7.44 -44.39
CA THR A 1045 -71.22 -7.15 -45.12
C THR A 1045 -71.45 -8.16 -46.24
N VAL A 1046 -72.69 -8.56 -46.48
CA VAL A 1046 -73.09 -9.59 -47.46
C VAL A 1046 -74.07 -8.99 -48.49
N GLY A 1047 -73.71 -8.99 -49.78
CA GLY A 1047 -74.55 -8.54 -50.89
C GLY A 1047 -73.98 -8.72 -52.32
N VAL A 1048 -74.85 -9.28 -53.21
CA VAL A 1048 -74.88 -9.48 -54.69
C VAL A 1048 -73.75 -10.22 -55.45
N SER A 1049 -74.13 -11.33 -56.11
CA SER A 1049 -73.34 -12.17 -57.02
C SER A 1049 -73.19 -11.60 -58.44
N SER A 1050 -72.00 -11.71 -59.04
CA SER A 1050 -71.76 -11.25 -60.43
C SER A 1050 -72.46 -12.16 -61.45
N THR A 1051 -73.35 -11.62 -62.28
CA THR A 1051 -73.92 -12.33 -63.43
C THR A 1051 -72.88 -12.52 -64.53
N ASP A 1052 -72.81 -13.73 -65.10
CA ASP A 1052 -71.92 -14.07 -66.21
C ASP A 1052 -72.66 -13.88 -67.55
N ILE A 1053 -72.13 -12.99 -68.39
CA ILE A 1053 -72.79 -12.49 -69.59
C ILE A 1053 -71.97 -12.90 -70.81
N ALA A 1054 -72.47 -13.86 -71.57
CA ALA A 1054 -71.83 -14.25 -72.83
C ALA A 1054 -71.80 -13.03 -73.78
N ASN A 1055 -70.67 -12.76 -74.41
CA ASN A 1055 -70.55 -11.64 -75.35
C ASN A 1055 -70.82 -12.03 -76.81
N ALA A 1056 -71.21 -13.28 -77.08
CA ALA A 1056 -71.60 -13.76 -78.40
C ALA A 1056 -72.59 -14.92 -78.36
N PHE A 1057 -73.38 -15.10 -79.43
CA PHE A 1057 -74.24 -16.27 -79.64
C PHE A 1057 -74.52 -16.51 -81.14
N THR A 1058 -74.95 -17.72 -81.49
CA THR A 1058 -75.07 -18.23 -82.88
C THR A 1058 -76.48 -18.73 -83.22
N PRO A 1059 -77.45 -17.85 -83.50
CA PRO A 1059 -78.83 -18.24 -83.82
C PRO A 1059 -78.99 -18.83 -85.23
N ASN A 1060 -78.49 -20.05 -85.44
CA ASN A 1060 -78.49 -20.79 -86.70
C ASN A 1060 -79.50 -21.96 -86.73
N GLY A 1061 -80.10 -22.33 -85.59
CA GLY A 1061 -81.12 -23.36 -85.43
C GLY A 1061 -80.59 -24.76 -85.18
N ASP A 1062 -79.32 -24.92 -84.80
CA ASP A 1062 -78.70 -26.22 -84.49
C ASP A 1062 -78.93 -26.69 -83.03
N GLY A 1063 -79.60 -25.87 -82.22
CA GLY A 1063 -79.89 -26.13 -80.82
C GLY A 1063 -78.79 -25.67 -79.85
N ILE A 1064 -77.67 -25.11 -80.34
CA ILE A 1064 -76.51 -24.70 -79.56
C ILE A 1064 -76.31 -23.18 -79.68
N ASN A 1065 -76.35 -22.47 -78.55
CA ASN A 1065 -76.20 -21.00 -78.50
C ASN A 1065 -77.16 -20.25 -79.44
N ASP A 1066 -78.33 -20.84 -79.73
CA ASP A 1066 -79.38 -20.21 -80.53
C ASP A 1066 -80.03 -19.01 -79.86
N TYR A 1067 -79.83 -18.90 -78.55
CA TYR A 1067 -80.29 -17.81 -77.73
C TYR A 1067 -79.11 -17.24 -76.96
N TRP A 1068 -79.12 -15.93 -76.78
CA TRP A 1068 -78.19 -15.29 -75.87
C TRP A 1068 -78.52 -15.74 -74.44
N GLN A 1069 -77.57 -16.37 -73.77
CA GLN A 1069 -77.76 -16.81 -72.38
C GLN A 1069 -77.00 -15.90 -71.43
N ILE A 1070 -77.69 -15.43 -70.40
CA ILE A 1070 -77.10 -14.72 -69.27
C ILE A 1070 -77.25 -15.65 -68.07
N LYS A 1071 -76.12 -16.19 -67.59
CA LYS A 1071 -76.16 -17.17 -66.50
C LYS A 1071 -76.45 -16.47 -65.18
N ASN A 1072 -77.22 -17.14 -64.33
CA ASN A 1072 -77.65 -16.66 -63.01
C ASN A 1072 -78.52 -15.40 -63.03
N ILE A 1073 -79.06 -15.03 -64.19
CA ILE A 1073 -80.01 -13.92 -64.30
C ILE A 1073 -81.33 -14.24 -63.59
N ASP A 1074 -81.66 -15.52 -63.42
CA ASP A 1074 -82.86 -15.99 -62.72
C ASP A 1074 -82.83 -15.66 -61.22
N ASN A 1075 -81.65 -15.47 -60.64
CA ASN A 1075 -81.48 -14.96 -59.27
C ASN A 1075 -81.93 -13.49 -59.15
N TYR A 1076 -82.16 -12.85 -60.29
CA TYR A 1076 -82.63 -11.48 -60.44
C TYR A 1076 -83.94 -11.50 -61.23
N THR A 1077 -84.99 -12.07 -60.65
CA THR A 1077 -86.32 -12.22 -61.28
C THR A 1077 -86.95 -10.90 -61.74
N ASN A 1078 -86.48 -9.77 -61.22
CA ASN A 1078 -86.87 -8.42 -61.62
C ASN A 1078 -85.87 -7.74 -62.58
N ALA A 1079 -84.77 -8.38 -62.96
CA ALA A 1079 -83.76 -7.77 -63.83
C ALA A 1079 -84.36 -7.33 -65.17
N THR A 1080 -83.87 -6.23 -65.73
CA THR A 1080 -84.28 -5.77 -67.07
C THR A 1080 -83.10 -5.84 -68.01
N ILE A 1081 -83.25 -6.58 -69.10
CA ILE A 1081 -82.21 -6.86 -70.10
C ILE A 1081 -82.64 -6.21 -71.41
N GLN A 1082 -81.78 -5.40 -71.99
CA GLN A 1082 -82.06 -4.66 -73.22
C GLN A 1082 -80.91 -4.84 -74.23
N VAL A 1083 -81.22 -4.97 -75.51
CA VAL A 1083 -80.25 -5.08 -76.61
C VAL A 1083 -80.56 -4.05 -77.70
N PHE A 1084 -79.52 -3.38 -78.20
CA PHE A 1084 -79.58 -2.27 -79.14
C PHE A 1084 -78.70 -2.52 -80.36
N ASN A 1085 -79.06 -1.94 -81.51
CA ASN A 1085 -78.14 -1.85 -82.65
C ASN A 1085 -77.09 -0.72 -82.46
N ARG A 1086 -76.10 -0.66 -83.35
CA ARG A 1086 -75.04 0.38 -83.35
C ARG A 1086 -75.53 1.83 -83.46
N TYR A 1087 -76.79 2.04 -83.86
CA TYR A 1087 -77.40 3.37 -83.97
C TYR A 1087 -78.25 3.72 -82.73
N GLY A 1088 -78.25 2.87 -81.69
CA GLY A 1088 -78.96 3.09 -80.43
C GLY A 1088 -80.45 2.70 -80.46
N GLN A 1089 -80.92 2.04 -81.51
CA GLN A 1089 -82.31 1.56 -81.56
C GLN A 1089 -82.49 0.30 -80.71
N LEU A 1090 -83.47 0.31 -79.80
CA LEU A 1090 -83.84 -0.85 -78.98
C LEU A 1090 -84.42 -1.95 -79.87
N LEU A 1091 -83.77 -3.11 -79.85
CA LEU A 1091 -84.16 -4.29 -80.61
C LEU A 1091 -84.84 -5.35 -79.76
N PHE A 1092 -84.48 -5.44 -78.48
CA PHE A 1092 -85.00 -6.45 -77.60
C PHE A 1092 -85.01 -5.96 -76.15
N GLU A 1093 -86.07 -6.30 -75.42
CA GLU A 1093 -86.20 -6.04 -74.00
C GLU A 1093 -86.88 -7.23 -73.32
N SER A 1094 -86.37 -7.62 -72.15
CA SER A 1094 -86.91 -8.72 -71.35
C SER A 1094 -86.77 -8.44 -69.85
N LYS A 1095 -87.87 -8.61 -69.11
CA LYS A 1095 -87.89 -8.51 -67.63
C LYS A 1095 -87.79 -9.91 -67.01
N GLY A 1096 -86.95 -10.06 -66.00
CA GLY A 1096 -86.55 -11.33 -65.40
C GLY A 1096 -85.86 -12.29 -66.36
N TYR A 1097 -85.46 -11.79 -67.54
CA TYR A 1097 -85.01 -12.58 -68.69
C TYR A 1097 -85.95 -13.73 -69.09
N ALA A 1098 -87.25 -13.58 -68.85
CA ALA A 1098 -88.26 -14.64 -69.02
C ALA A 1098 -88.32 -15.23 -70.44
N LYS A 1099 -87.95 -14.44 -71.45
CA LYS A 1099 -87.65 -14.92 -72.80
C LYS A 1099 -86.22 -14.51 -73.16
N PRO A 1100 -85.33 -15.45 -73.53
CA PRO A 1100 -83.98 -15.12 -74.02
C PRO A 1100 -84.00 -14.47 -75.42
N PHE A 1101 -82.97 -13.68 -75.73
CA PHE A 1101 -82.84 -13.04 -77.05
C PHE A 1101 -82.39 -14.05 -78.11
N ASP A 1102 -83.15 -14.20 -79.20
CA ASP A 1102 -82.93 -15.16 -80.29
C ASP A 1102 -82.30 -14.55 -81.56
N GLY A 1103 -81.92 -13.27 -81.49
CA GLY A 1103 -81.31 -12.57 -82.62
C GLY A 1103 -82.29 -12.22 -83.73
N THR A 1104 -83.58 -12.10 -83.43
CA THR A 1104 -84.60 -11.60 -84.36
C THR A 1104 -85.18 -10.27 -83.91
N TYR A 1105 -85.70 -9.47 -84.86
CA TYR A 1105 -86.43 -8.25 -84.57
C TYR A 1105 -87.67 -8.17 -85.47
N LYS A 1106 -88.85 -8.01 -84.86
CA LYS A 1106 -90.16 -8.03 -85.55
C LYS A 1106 -90.37 -9.26 -86.46
N GLY A 1107 -89.87 -10.42 -86.03
CA GLY A 1107 -89.98 -11.69 -86.75
C GLY A 1107 -88.98 -11.88 -87.90
N GLN A 1108 -88.09 -10.90 -88.15
CA GLN A 1108 -87.04 -11.00 -89.17
C GLN A 1108 -85.68 -11.27 -88.53
N LYS A 1109 -84.84 -12.07 -89.21
CA LYS A 1109 -83.47 -12.37 -88.75
C LYS A 1109 -82.60 -11.11 -88.83
N LEU A 1110 -82.00 -10.72 -87.71
CA LEU A 1110 -80.96 -9.68 -87.66
C LEU A 1110 -79.67 -10.11 -88.39
N ALA A 1111 -78.95 -9.15 -88.95
CA ALA A 1111 -77.67 -9.40 -89.61
C ALA A 1111 -76.58 -9.84 -88.61
N ALA A 1112 -75.61 -10.64 -89.07
CA ALA A 1112 -74.41 -10.92 -88.27
C ALA A 1112 -73.64 -9.61 -88.02
N GLY A 1113 -73.22 -9.39 -86.78
CA GLY A 1113 -72.58 -8.13 -86.36
C GLY A 1113 -72.60 -7.91 -84.86
N VAL A 1114 -72.03 -6.78 -84.43
CA VAL A 1114 -71.94 -6.39 -83.01
C VAL A 1114 -73.13 -5.51 -82.62
N TYR A 1115 -73.79 -5.92 -81.55
CA TYR A 1115 -74.88 -5.25 -80.85
C TYR A 1115 -74.40 -4.82 -79.47
N TYR A 1116 -75.18 -4.02 -78.76
CA TYR A 1116 -74.85 -3.57 -77.41
C TYR A 1116 -75.96 -3.95 -76.46
N TYR A 1117 -75.60 -4.37 -75.25
CA TYR A 1117 -76.57 -4.67 -74.22
C TYR A 1117 -76.41 -3.79 -72.99
N ILE A 1118 -77.53 -3.60 -72.31
CA ILE A 1118 -77.58 -3.03 -70.97
C ILE A 1118 -78.45 -3.95 -70.11
N ILE A 1119 -77.92 -4.35 -68.96
CA ILE A 1119 -78.58 -5.20 -67.98
C ILE A 1119 -78.64 -4.43 -66.66
N ASN A 1120 -79.86 -4.21 -66.20
CA ASN A 1120 -80.13 -3.71 -64.86
C ASN A 1120 -80.60 -4.88 -63.99
N LEU A 1121 -79.76 -5.33 -63.06
CA LEU A 1121 -80.09 -6.44 -62.14
C LEU A 1121 -81.18 -6.06 -61.11
N ASN A 1122 -81.51 -4.77 -60.99
CA ASN A 1122 -82.47 -4.24 -60.02
C ASN A 1122 -82.19 -4.65 -58.55
N ALA A 1123 -80.92 -4.92 -58.22
CA ALA A 1123 -80.43 -5.36 -56.91
C ALA A 1123 -79.37 -4.43 -56.28
N LYS A 1124 -79.40 -3.13 -56.63
CA LYS A 1124 -78.44 -2.09 -56.19
C LYS A 1124 -76.97 -2.37 -56.54
N CYS A 1125 -76.74 -3.04 -57.67
CA CYS A 1125 -75.42 -3.14 -58.34
C CYS A 1125 -75.26 -2.04 -59.40
N ASN A 1126 -74.03 -1.81 -59.89
CA ASN A 1126 -73.80 -1.01 -61.09
C ASN A 1126 -74.44 -1.66 -62.34
N LEU A 1127 -74.91 -0.84 -63.29
CA LEU A 1127 -75.44 -1.33 -64.58
C LEU A 1127 -74.36 -2.13 -65.30
N LEU A 1128 -74.74 -3.32 -65.77
CA LEU A 1128 -73.85 -4.15 -66.56
C LEU A 1128 -74.11 -3.84 -68.03
N SER A 1129 -73.05 -3.54 -68.78
CA SER A 1129 -73.15 -3.25 -70.20
C SER A 1129 -71.96 -3.82 -70.95
N GLY A 1130 -72.13 -4.02 -72.25
CA GLY A 1130 -71.09 -4.58 -73.09
C GLY A 1130 -71.57 -4.78 -74.52
N SER A 1131 -70.68 -5.36 -75.34
CA SER A 1131 -71.00 -5.73 -76.71
C SER A 1131 -71.49 -7.19 -76.77
N LEU A 1132 -72.52 -7.43 -77.56
CA LEU A 1132 -73.03 -8.76 -77.91
C LEU A 1132 -72.84 -9.00 -79.39
N THR A 1133 -72.01 -9.97 -79.76
CA THR A 1133 -71.76 -10.35 -81.15
C THR A 1133 -72.73 -11.43 -81.58
N LEU A 1134 -73.56 -11.13 -82.58
CA LEU A 1134 -74.41 -12.13 -83.22
C LEU A 1134 -73.68 -12.69 -84.43
N ILE A 1135 -73.50 -14.00 -84.45
CA ILE A 1135 -72.82 -14.75 -85.53
C ILE A 1135 -73.87 -15.67 -86.16
N ARG A 1136 -73.95 -15.80 -87.48
CA ARG A 1136 -74.94 -16.64 -88.16
C ARG A 1136 -74.36 -17.35 -89.36
#